data_AF-E1SLI7-F1
#
_entry.id   AF-E1SLI7-F1
#
_cell.length_a   1.000
_cell.length_b   1.000
_cell.length_c   1.000
_cell.angle_alpha   90.00
_cell.angle_beta   90.00
_cell.angle_gamma   90.00
#
_symmetry.space_group_name_H-M   'P 1'
#
loop_
_entity.id
_entity.type
_entity.pdbx_description
1 polymer ?
#
loop_
_entity_poly.entity_id
_entity_poly.type
_entity_poly.pdbx_seq_one_letter_code
_entity_poly.pdbx_strand_id
1 'polypeptide(L)'
;MTVKLDESLTGRLTRDPMTGAFSRKETAHIQVMGNPVLTQDQADCWHSLLRNGPSDGPRLAYLHIPFCRTRCSYCAFFQNRSSDDKIAQYLKALHRELAMAADQAALTGAPFDAIYVGGGTPSDLSPQQILELGQRIRDTLPLRTDAELTFEARFHGFDQGRFQACLDAGFNRFSLGVQSFNTELRQRLGRIDDGDTVLRALERMCNQDQAVIVADLIYGLPGQTLADWQRDLNTLVDTGVGGADLYQLILLPESQLGRAVNKGRVAPPPGTAEKAAMFEAGLSTLARHHFNRLSVSHFGRDRRERNRYNHLSKAGAELIPFGAGGGGRIQGHGIMLERQLCRYLERIEAGEKPIAMMTQPHEEQGLRYAAGAGFDLGYLDLDRLYQRSDRDLADDAAPLFQAWQNHGLVERDGRYLNLTKAGQFWHINLQQGLNRYLDALNEQQQQARLNTMSDLYQRIHTLSQEQPMASLAQVGRQLGLSELATVQALPQDQARLVDGRHFDRLMAALTDFGPTTTVIEVAGQILEYKGGFPEGRYGHGFYNLQGEHLRGHLDPKAVSHIAFVRRPFMRLETRSLWLLNGEGQCSFKIYLGRDDKRQLLTEQVAKFDALEAELLALDAEMPPAVAPAAEAIAIEVVECDAVPRACPISGIQLKPGQQLSPEQDAQVRQSRCPMKRLLGR
;
A
#
# COMPACT_ATOMS: atom_id res chain seq x y z
N MET A 1 -20.01 -5.17 -22.26
CA MET A 1 -20.36 -4.47 -21.01
C MET A 1 -19.45 -3.27 -20.93
N THR A 2 -19.96 -2.08 -20.63
CA THR A 2 -19.17 -0.84 -20.71
C THR A 2 -19.31 -0.09 -19.41
N VAL A 3 -18.18 0.21 -18.75
CA VAL A 3 -18.15 1.10 -17.58
C VAL A 3 -18.79 2.42 -17.97
N LYS A 4 -19.77 2.89 -17.19
CA LYS A 4 -20.45 4.15 -17.46
C LYS A 4 -19.49 5.30 -17.20
N LEU A 5 -19.14 6.03 -18.27
CA LEU A 5 -18.29 7.21 -18.18
C LEU A 5 -19.09 8.41 -17.68
N ASP A 6 -18.51 9.16 -16.75
CA ASP A 6 -19.02 10.46 -16.29
C ASP A 6 -17.91 11.52 -16.30
N GLU A 7 -18.27 12.77 -15.98
CA GLU A 7 -17.34 13.90 -15.98
C GLU A 7 -16.24 13.79 -14.90
N SER A 8 -16.44 12.98 -13.86
CA SER A 8 -15.41 12.75 -12.84
C SER A 8 -14.28 11.84 -13.34
N LEU A 9 -14.56 11.02 -14.36
CA LEU A 9 -13.59 10.16 -15.04
C LEU A 9 -13.00 10.86 -16.27
N THR A 10 -13.86 11.43 -17.10
CA THR A 10 -13.49 11.91 -18.44
C THR A 10 -13.12 13.39 -18.49
N GLY A 11 -13.49 14.15 -17.46
CA GLY A 11 -13.55 15.61 -17.55
C GLY A 11 -14.66 16.07 -18.49
N ARG A 12 -14.67 17.37 -18.80
CA ARG A 12 -15.64 18.01 -19.69
C ARG A 12 -15.01 18.47 -20.99
N LEU A 13 -15.72 18.27 -22.10
CA LEU A 13 -15.42 18.97 -23.34
C LEU A 13 -15.67 20.47 -23.15
N THR A 14 -14.61 21.26 -23.25
CA THR A 14 -14.66 22.71 -23.07
C THR A 14 -13.82 23.42 -24.13
N ARG A 15 -14.04 24.74 -24.30
CA ARG A 15 -13.24 25.55 -25.23
C ARG A 15 -11.77 25.65 -24.82
N ASP A 16 -11.51 25.62 -23.52
CA ASP A 16 -10.17 25.61 -22.93
C ASP A 16 -10.06 24.45 -21.93
N PRO A 17 -9.52 23.29 -22.34
CA PRO A 17 -9.37 22.12 -21.48
C PRO A 17 -8.50 22.37 -20.25
N MET A 18 -7.55 23.32 -20.32
CA MET A 18 -6.66 23.64 -19.20
C MET A 18 -7.45 24.16 -18.00
N THR A 19 -8.48 24.98 -18.24
CA THR A 19 -9.25 25.65 -17.19
C THR A 19 -10.62 25.03 -16.95
N GLY A 20 -11.20 24.38 -17.96
CA GLY A 20 -12.59 23.90 -17.94
C GLY A 20 -12.79 22.39 -17.81
N ALA A 21 -11.77 21.56 -18.03
CA ALA A 21 -11.96 20.10 -18.06
C ALA A 21 -12.46 19.52 -16.72
N PHE A 22 -12.01 20.07 -15.59
CA PHE A 22 -12.45 19.64 -14.26
C PHE A 22 -12.80 20.86 -13.39
N SER A 23 -13.75 20.68 -12.47
CA SER A 23 -14.15 21.76 -11.53
C SER A 23 -13.09 22.04 -10.47
N ARG A 24 -12.30 21.03 -10.10
CA ARG A 24 -11.26 21.12 -9.09
C ARG A 24 -10.14 20.12 -9.37
N LYS A 25 -8.95 20.43 -8.87
CA LYS A 25 -7.80 19.51 -8.90
C LYS A 25 -7.93 18.54 -7.73
N GLU A 26 -7.72 17.27 -8.00
CA GLU A 26 -7.71 16.24 -6.97
C GLU A 26 -6.41 16.30 -6.16
N THR A 27 -6.44 15.77 -4.94
CA THR A 27 -5.25 15.71 -4.07
C THR A 27 -4.34 14.57 -4.49
N ALA A 28 -3.02 14.81 -4.49
CA ALA A 28 -2.02 13.79 -4.79
C ALA A 28 -1.96 12.75 -3.65
N HIS A 29 -2.81 11.73 -3.71
CA HIS A 29 -2.67 10.52 -2.91
C HIS A 29 -2.60 9.33 -3.87
N ILE A 30 -1.51 8.57 -3.79
CA ILE A 30 -1.43 7.30 -4.52
C ILE A 30 -2.29 6.30 -3.74
N GLN A 31 -3.53 6.11 -4.19
CA GLN A 31 -4.52 5.19 -3.63
C GLN A 31 -4.30 3.75 -4.13
N VAL A 32 -3.04 3.30 -4.17
CA VAL A 32 -2.77 1.87 -4.39
C VAL A 32 -2.64 1.26 -3.00
N MET A 33 -3.80 1.00 -2.38
CA MET A 33 -3.86 0.30 -1.10
C MET A 33 -4.57 -1.03 -1.32
N GLY A 34 -3.91 -2.13 -0.98
CA GLY A 34 -4.61 -3.40 -0.79
C GLY A 34 -5.36 -3.40 0.54
N ASN A 35 -5.93 -4.56 0.87
CA ASN A 35 -6.72 -4.73 2.09
C ASN A 35 -5.85 -4.45 3.34
N PRO A 36 -6.42 -3.82 4.38
CA PRO A 36 -5.69 -3.59 5.63
C PRO A 36 -5.32 -4.94 6.28
N VAL A 37 -4.11 -5.02 6.81
CA VAL A 37 -3.69 -6.10 7.71
C VAL A 37 -4.23 -5.76 9.10
N LEU A 38 -4.99 -6.69 9.69
CA LEU A 38 -5.56 -6.51 11.02
C LEU A 38 -4.45 -6.24 12.04
N THR A 39 -4.69 -5.31 12.95
CA THR A 39 -3.66 -4.82 13.90
C THR A 39 -2.96 -5.94 14.66
N GLN A 40 -3.69 -6.98 15.06
CA GLN A 40 -3.17 -8.13 15.79
C GLN A 40 -2.18 -8.97 14.96
N ASP A 41 -2.32 -8.98 13.63
CA ASP A 41 -1.53 -9.81 12.71
C ASP A 41 -0.35 -9.03 12.09
N GLN A 42 -0.26 -7.72 12.31
CA GLN A 42 0.77 -6.86 11.70
C GLN A 42 2.20 -7.27 12.10
N ALA A 43 2.40 -7.68 13.36
CA ALA A 43 3.69 -8.13 13.84
C ALA A 43 4.13 -9.43 13.16
N ASP A 44 3.24 -10.42 13.06
CA ASP A 44 3.53 -11.69 12.43
C ASP A 44 3.74 -11.54 10.91
N CYS A 45 2.92 -10.70 10.27
CA CYS A 45 3.12 -10.32 8.88
C CYS A 45 4.50 -9.69 8.66
N TRP A 46 4.89 -8.72 9.50
CA TRP A 46 6.21 -8.09 9.44
C TRP A 46 7.35 -9.11 9.60
N HIS A 47 7.29 -9.98 10.61
CA HIS A 47 8.29 -11.03 10.80
C HIS A 47 8.36 -11.99 9.61
N SER A 48 7.22 -12.29 8.99
CA SER A 48 7.17 -13.10 7.77
C SER A 48 7.90 -12.43 6.61
N LEU A 49 7.68 -11.13 6.41
CA LEU A 49 8.38 -10.36 5.37
C LEU A 49 9.88 -10.34 5.59
N LEU A 50 10.34 -10.26 6.85
CA LEU A 50 11.76 -10.25 7.19
C LEU A 50 12.47 -11.59 6.92
N ARG A 51 11.74 -12.71 6.89
CA ARG A 51 12.30 -14.03 6.53
C ARG A 51 12.59 -14.16 5.03
N ASN A 52 12.00 -13.31 4.21
CA ASN A 52 12.22 -13.30 2.77
C ASN A 52 13.51 -12.56 2.42
N GLY A 53 14.03 -12.79 1.22
CA GLY A 53 15.10 -11.97 0.65
C GLY A 53 14.63 -10.56 0.31
N PRO A 54 15.56 -9.63 0.00
CA PRO A 54 15.19 -8.33 -0.53
C PRO A 54 14.44 -8.50 -1.86
N SER A 55 13.54 -7.56 -2.16
CA SER A 55 12.83 -7.57 -3.45
C SER A 55 13.75 -7.28 -4.63
N ASP A 56 13.41 -7.85 -5.79
CA ASP A 56 14.08 -7.52 -7.04
C ASP A 56 13.69 -6.11 -7.51
N GLY A 57 14.69 -5.31 -7.88
CA GLY A 57 14.49 -3.98 -8.47
C GLY A 57 15.04 -2.83 -7.62
N PRO A 58 14.66 -1.58 -7.93
CA PRO A 58 15.17 -0.41 -7.24
C PRO A 58 14.69 -0.33 -5.79
N ARG A 59 15.57 0.11 -4.89
CA ARG A 59 15.30 0.20 -3.44
C ARG A 59 15.55 1.60 -2.91
N LEU A 60 14.67 2.06 -2.04
CA LEU A 60 14.67 3.40 -1.46
C LEU A 60 14.57 3.33 0.06
N ALA A 61 15.17 4.30 0.75
CA ALA A 61 14.96 4.48 2.19
C ALA A 61 14.42 5.89 2.47
N TYR A 62 13.42 5.97 3.35
CA TYR A 62 12.90 7.24 3.86
C TYR A 62 13.16 7.35 5.34
N LEU A 63 13.80 8.42 5.77
CA LEU A 63 14.00 8.73 7.18
C LEU A 63 13.21 9.99 7.51
N HIS A 64 12.17 9.83 8.33
CA HIS A 64 11.31 10.94 8.72
C HIS A 64 11.89 11.65 9.96
N ILE A 65 12.01 12.98 9.93
CA ILE A 65 12.37 13.81 11.09
C ILE A 65 11.16 14.68 11.48
N PRO A 66 10.38 14.32 12.52
CA PRO A 66 9.02 14.84 12.76
C PRO A 66 8.96 16.18 13.51
N PHE A 67 10.01 17.00 13.43
CA PHE A 67 10.15 18.23 14.22
C PHE A 67 10.17 19.48 13.34
N CYS A 68 9.47 20.53 13.77
CA CYS A 68 9.60 21.87 13.19
C CYS A 68 9.65 22.94 14.30
N ARG A 69 10.57 23.90 14.21
CA ARG A 69 10.57 25.08 15.12
C ARG A 69 9.29 25.91 15.00
N THR A 70 8.83 26.11 13.77
CA THR A 70 7.63 26.88 13.44
C THR A 70 6.76 26.14 12.43
N ARG A 71 5.45 26.28 12.60
CA ARG A 71 4.43 25.68 11.73
C ARG A 71 4.17 26.59 10.53
N CYS A 72 4.36 26.07 9.32
CA CYS A 72 3.88 26.72 8.11
C CYS A 72 2.35 26.63 8.05
N SER A 73 1.66 27.71 7.66
CA SER A 73 0.19 27.79 7.73
C SER A 73 -0.51 26.80 6.79
N TYR A 74 0.09 26.54 5.63
CA TYR A 74 -0.41 25.59 4.63
C TYR A 74 -0.09 24.12 4.96
N CYS A 75 0.82 23.85 5.90
CA CYS A 75 1.31 22.51 6.17
C CYS A 75 0.34 21.73 7.08
N ALA A 76 -0.07 20.54 6.63
CA ALA A 76 -0.81 19.56 7.42
C ALA A 76 0.11 18.56 8.16
N PHE A 77 1.41 18.55 7.85
CA PHE A 77 2.39 17.60 8.40
C PHE A 77 3.06 18.05 9.70
N PHE A 78 2.75 19.25 10.22
CA PHE A 78 3.31 19.71 11.50
C PHE A 78 2.81 18.82 12.64
N GLN A 79 3.71 18.07 13.26
CA GLN A 79 3.41 17.16 14.36
C GLN A 79 4.04 17.63 15.67
N ASN A 80 5.35 17.87 15.70
CA ASN A 80 6.06 18.18 16.93
C ASN A 80 6.84 19.49 16.83
N ARG A 81 6.77 20.31 17.88
CA ARG A 81 7.64 21.48 18.02
C ARG A 81 9.05 21.02 18.39
N SER A 82 10.05 21.54 17.68
CA SER A 82 11.46 21.24 17.93
C SER A 82 11.90 21.65 19.34
N SER A 83 12.62 20.75 20.02
CA SER A 83 13.41 21.06 21.22
C SER A 83 14.61 20.12 21.26
N ASP A 84 15.77 20.61 21.71
CA ASP A 84 17.04 19.87 21.61
C ASP A 84 16.97 18.51 22.32
N ASP A 85 16.39 18.46 23.53
CA ASP A 85 16.22 17.20 24.28
C ASP A 85 15.33 16.18 23.56
N LYS A 86 14.24 16.63 22.91
CA LYS A 86 13.32 15.75 22.18
C LYS A 86 13.96 15.24 20.90
N ILE A 87 14.70 16.09 20.20
CA ILE A 87 15.45 15.72 19.01
C ILE A 87 16.52 14.69 19.38
N ALA A 88 17.28 14.92 20.46
CA ALA A 88 18.30 14.00 20.92
C ALA A 88 17.71 12.65 21.34
N GLN A 89 16.62 12.65 22.11
CA GLN A 89 15.90 11.43 22.49
C GLN A 89 15.39 10.66 21.26
N TYR A 90 14.82 11.38 20.29
CA TYR A 90 14.32 10.78 19.07
C TYR A 90 15.42 10.20 18.20
N LEU A 91 16.54 10.92 18.00
CA LEU A 91 17.65 10.41 17.21
C LEU A 91 18.27 9.15 17.83
N LYS A 92 18.30 9.04 19.16
CA LYS A 92 18.68 7.79 19.83
C LYS A 92 17.76 6.64 19.45
N ALA A 93 16.45 6.87 19.39
CA ALA A 93 15.49 5.86 18.96
C ALA A 93 15.61 5.54 17.46
N LEU A 94 15.78 6.55 16.60
CA LEU A 94 16.00 6.36 15.17
C LEU A 94 17.28 5.56 14.87
N HIS A 95 18.37 5.85 15.58
CA HIS A 95 19.61 5.08 15.47
C HIS A 95 19.41 3.64 15.94
N ARG A 96 18.60 3.40 16.98
CA ARG A 96 18.23 2.05 17.41
C ARG A 96 17.38 1.34 16.35
N GLU A 97 16.44 2.03 15.72
CA GLU A 97 15.63 1.47 14.62
C GLU A 97 16.49 1.07 13.42
N LEU A 98 17.47 1.90 13.04
CA LEU A 98 18.45 1.56 12.01
C LEU A 98 19.26 0.31 12.42
N ALA A 99 19.76 0.26 13.65
CA ALA A 99 20.50 -0.89 14.16
C ALA A 99 19.66 -2.18 14.13
N MET A 100 18.37 -2.11 14.48
CA MET A 100 17.45 -3.26 14.39
C MET A 100 17.29 -3.79 12.96
N ALA A 101 17.49 -2.94 11.95
CA ALA A 101 17.40 -3.32 10.55
C ALA A 101 18.71 -3.90 9.99
N ALA A 102 19.86 -3.65 10.62
CA ALA A 102 21.19 -3.98 10.10
C ALA A 102 21.34 -5.46 9.72
N ASP A 103 20.84 -6.36 10.58
CA ASP A 103 20.99 -7.82 10.44
C ASP A 103 19.82 -8.49 9.69
N GLN A 104 18.91 -7.71 9.11
CA GLN A 104 17.71 -8.22 8.44
C GLN A 104 17.92 -8.26 6.93
N ALA A 105 18.13 -9.44 6.35
CA ALA A 105 18.39 -9.62 4.92
C ALA A 105 17.32 -8.98 4.01
N ALA A 106 16.04 -9.04 4.39
CA ALA A 106 14.96 -8.36 3.68
C ALA A 106 15.18 -6.84 3.56
N LEU A 107 15.86 -6.22 4.53
CA LEU A 107 16.08 -4.77 4.60
C LEU A 107 17.45 -4.38 4.04
N THR A 108 18.51 -5.13 4.36
CA THR A 108 19.90 -4.77 4.05
C THR A 108 20.62 -5.75 3.12
N GLY A 109 19.93 -6.76 2.59
CA GLY A 109 20.53 -7.76 1.69
C GLY A 109 20.83 -7.25 0.27
N ALA A 110 20.38 -6.05 -0.10
CA ALA A 110 20.60 -5.45 -1.43
C ALA A 110 20.78 -3.93 -1.33
N PRO A 111 21.57 -3.30 -2.23
CA PRO A 111 21.90 -1.88 -2.14
C PRO A 111 20.72 -0.96 -2.45
N PHE A 112 20.70 0.22 -1.81
CA PHE A 112 19.73 1.29 -2.02
C PHE A 112 20.17 2.23 -3.15
N ASP A 113 19.21 2.62 -3.99
CA ASP A 113 19.35 3.57 -5.10
C ASP A 113 19.24 5.03 -4.66
N ALA A 114 18.40 5.29 -3.65
CA ALA A 114 18.26 6.62 -3.08
C ALA A 114 17.79 6.58 -1.62
N ILE A 115 18.22 7.57 -0.86
CA ILE A 115 17.83 7.82 0.52
C ILE A 115 17.30 9.25 0.62
N TYR A 116 16.19 9.42 1.31
CA TYR A 116 15.59 10.73 1.52
C TYR A 116 15.38 10.98 3.01
N VAL A 117 16.03 12.02 3.53
CA VAL A 117 15.83 12.52 4.89
C VAL A 117 14.91 13.73 4.81
N GLY A 118 13.67 13.57 5.28
CA GLY A 118 12.61 14.57 5.12
C GLY A 118 11.67 14.64 6.31
N GLY A 119 10.50 15.26 6.11
CA GLY A 119 9.41 15.23 7.08
C GLY A 119 9.03 16.61 7.61
N GLY A 120 9.37 16.88 8.87
CA GLY A 120 9.17 18.19 9.48
C GLY A 120 10.24 19.18 9.01
N THR A 121 11.39 19.18 9.66
CA THR A 121 12.51 20.06 9.33
C THR A 121 13.82 19.36 9.74
N PRO A 122 14.39 18.49 8.88
CA PRO A 122 15.69 17.88 9.14
C PRO A 122 16.81 18.91 9.42
N SER A 123 16.73 20.10 8.84
CA SER A 123 17.69 21.18 9.09
C SER A 123 17.65 21.78 10.51
N ASP A 124 16.72 21.35 11.37
CA ASP A 124 16.74 21.70 12.81
C ASP A 124 17.79 20.88 13.60
N LEU A 125 18.29 19.78 13.04
CA LEU A 125 19.35 18.98 13.63
C LEU A 125 20.64 19.80 13.79
N SER A 126 21.42 19.51 14.83
CA SER A 126 22.75 20.10 14.98
C SER A 126 23.74 19.53 13.95
N PRO A 127 24.84 20.24 13.62
CA PRO A 127 25.88 19.70 12.74
C PRO A 127 26.38 18.31 13.18
N GLN A 128 26.61 18.11 14.48
CA GLN A 128 27.03 16.81 15.01
C GLN A 128 25.98 15.73 14.79
N GLN A 129 24.70 16.03 15.03
CA GLN A 129 23.60 15.09 14.81
C GLN A 129 23.45 14.69 13.34
N ILE A 130 23.68 15.63 12.41
CA ILE A 130 23.68 15.35 10.96
C ILE A 130 24.81 14.39 10.59
N LEU A 131 26.03 14.64 11.09
CA LEU A 131 27.18 13.76 10.87
C LEU A 131 26.93 12.35 11.42
N GLU A 132 26.42 12.25 12.65
CA GLU A 132 26.08 10.97 13.26
C GLU A 132 25.02 10.22 12.46
N LEU A 133 23.95 10.90 12.03
CA LEU A 133 22.90 10.30 11.21
C LEU A 133 23.43 9.77 9.88
N GLY A 134 24.19 10.58 9.15
CA GLY A 134 24.79 10.17 7.88
C GLY A 134 25.76 9.00 8.04
N GLN A 135 26.53 8.98 9.13
CA GLN A 135 27.39 7.85 9.45
C GLN A 135 26.56 6.57 9.70
N ARG A 136 25.48 6.64 10.49
CA ARG A 136 24.62 5.46 10.72
C ARG A 136 23.92 4.97 9.47
N ILE A 137 23.47 5.87 8.61
CA ILE A 137 22.92 5.50 7.30
C ILE A 137 23.94 4.66 6.52
N ARG A 138 25.19 5.12 6.40
CA ARG A 138 26.24 4.39 5.65
C ARG A 138 26.69 3.10 6.32
N ASP A 139 26.72 3.07 7.66
CA ASP A 139 27.12 1.88 8.42
C ASP A 139 26.07 0.75 8.31
N THR A 140 24.80 1.11 8.16
CA THR A 140 23.67 0.17 8.21
C THR A 140 23.10 -0.17 6.84
N LEU A 141 22.91 0.83 5.97
CA LEU A 141 22.22 0.67 4.70
C LEU A 141 23.24 0.53 3.57
N PRO A 142 23.29 -0.61 2.85
CA PRO A 142 24.19 -0.74 1.70
C PRO A 142 23.77 0.25 0.61
N LEU A 143 24.70 1.07 0.12
CA LEU A 143 24.39 2.10 -0.88
C LEU A 143 24.97 1.70 -2.23
N ARG A 144 24.24 2.02 -3.32
CA ARG A 144 24.88 2.07 -4.64
C ARG A 144 25.95 3.16 -4.68
N THR A 145 26.96 2.94 -5.51
CA THR A 145 28.07 3.88 -5.72
C THR A 145 27.60 5.25 -6.18
N ASP A 146 26.51 5.30 -6.95
CA ASP A 146 25.90 6.52 -7.46
C ASP A 146 24.56 6.87 -6.77
N ALA A 147 24.35 6.38 -5.55
CA ALA A 147 23.11 6.59 -4.80
C ALA A 147 22.81 8.09 -4.58
N GLU A 148 21.54 8.46 -4.71
CA GLU A 148 21.06 9.81 -4.42
C GLU A 148 20.75 9.93 -2.92
N LEU A 149 21.45 10.79 -2.19
CA LEU A 149 21.20 11.05 -0.77
C LEU A 149 20.64 12.47 -0.65
N THR A 150 19.31 12.55 -0.53
CA THR A 150 18.58 13.81 -0.44
C THR A 150 18.38 14.24 1.01
N PHE A 151 18.69 15.50 1.30
CA PHE A 151 18.38 16.16 2.57
C PHE A 151 17.40 17.32 2.35
N GLU A 152 16.23 17.25 3.01
CA GLU A 152 15.25 18.33 2.98
C GLU A 152 15.59 19.40 4.02
N ALA A 153 15.53 20.67 3.64
CA ALA A 153 15.84 21.77 4.55
C ALA A 153 14.97 23.01 4.34
N ARG A 154 14.90 23.83 5.39
CA ARG A 154 14.40 25.21 5.34
C ARG A 154 15.56 26.17 5.59
N PHE A 155 15.47 27.39 5.08
CA PHE A 155 16.52 28.40 5.28
C PHE A 155 16.68 28.83 6.75
N HIS A 156 15.58 29.01 7.46
CA HIS A 156 15.64 29.45 8.86
C HIS A 156 16.40 28.46 9.74
N GLY A 157 17.53 28.89 10.29
CA GLY A 157 18.40 28.06 11.14
C GLY A 157 19.35 27.13 10.38
N PHE A 158 19.30 27.09 9.05
CA PHE A 158 20.21 26.29 8.22
C PHE A 158 21.40 27.14 7.76
N ASP A 159 22.41 27.18 8.62
CA ASP A 159 23.66 27.92 8.40
C ASP A 159 24.71 27.10 7.63
N GLN A 160 25.85 27.73 7.35
CA GLN A 160 26.97 27.09 6.64
C GLN A 160 27.51 25.87 7.39
N GLY A 161 27.48 25.87 8.74
CA GLY A 161 27.98 24.75 9.53
C GLY A 161 27.12 23.50 9.35
N ARG A 162 25.79 23.65 9.35
CA ARG A 162 24.87 22.54 9.05
C ARG A 162 24.97 22.09 7.61
N PHE A 163 25.10 23.02 6.66
CA PHE A 163 25.26 22.67 5.25
C PHE A 163 26.54 21.84 5.02
N GLN A 164 27.68 22.28 5.59
CA GLN A 164 28.93 21.52 5.50
C GLN A 164 28.80 20.15 6.17
N ALA A 165 28.17 20.07 7.34
CA ALA A 165 27.92 18.79 8.00
C ALA A 165 27.08 17.83 7.14
N CYS A 166 26.11 18.33 6.36
CA CYS A 166 25.38 17.49 5.41
C CYS A 166 26.30 16.95 4.29
N LEU A 167 27.17 17.78 3.73
CA LEU A 167 28.12 17.38 2.68
C LEU A 167 29.11 16.34 3.21
N ASP A 168 29.68 16.57 4.39
CA ASP A 168 30.58 15.65 5.09
C ASP A 168 29.86 14.34 5.49
N ALA A 169 28.55 14.43 5.77
CA ALA A 169 27.66 13.31 5.97
C ALA A 169 27.25 12.61 4.66
N GLY A 170 27.79 13.01 3.50
CA GLY A 170 27.61 12.33 2.21
C GLY A 170 26.30 12.67 1.48
N PHE A 171 25.52 13.63 1.97
CA PHE A 171 24.34 14.12 1.25
C PHE A 171 24.79 14.87 0.00
N ASN A 172 24.25 14.47 -1.15
CA ASN A 172 24.67 14.97 -2.47
C ASN A 172 23.53 15.69 -3.22
N ARG A 173 22.34 15.76 -2.62
CA ARG A 173 21.17 16.47 -3.13
C ARG A 173 20.41 17.16 -2.00
N PHE A 174 19.93 18.38 -2.23
CA PHE A 174 19.19 19.16 -1.26
C PHE A 174 17.86 19.63 -1.85
N SER A 175 16.75 19.43 -1.11
CA SER A 175 15.45 20.02 -1.43
C SER A 175 15.20 21.17 -0.46
N LEU A 176 15.24 22.40 -0.97
CA LEU A 176 15.17 23.61 -0.16
C LEU A 176 13.82 24.30 -0.32
N GLY A 177 13.05 24.34 0.77
CA GLY A 177 11.75 24.99 0.78
C GLY A 177 11.83 26.52 0.71
N VAL A 178 11.80 27.08 -0.50
CA VAL A 178 11.72 28.54 -0.77
C VAL A 178 10.27 29.02 -0.72
N GLN A 179 9.36 28.34 -1.41
CA GLN A 179 7.94 28.62 -1.61
C GLN A 179 7.67 29.86 -2.48
N SER A 180 8.29 31.00 -2.16
CA SER A 180 8.25 32.25 -2.92
C SER A 180 9.44 33.13 -2.50
N PHE A 181 9.94 34.01 -3.37
CA PHE A 181 10.92 35.05 -3.00
C PHE A 181 10.24 36.35 -2.55
N ASN A 182 8.92 36.49 -2.71
CA ASN A 182 8.17 37.63 -2.19
C ASN A 182 8.04 37.54 -0.65
N THR A 183 8.68 38.47 0.06
CA THR A 183 8.71 38.52 1.54
C THR A 183 7.32 38.52 2.19
N GLU A 184 6.37 39.30 1.67
CA GLU A 184 5.03 39.39 2.25
C GLU A 184 4.25 38.08 2.09
N LEU A 185 4.35 37.45 0.92
CA LEU A 185 3.76 36.12 0.69
C LEU A 185 4.38 35.08 1.62
N ARG A 186 5.71 35.05 1.74
CA ARG A 186 6.44 34.14 2.64
C ARG A 186 5.98 34.28 4.10
N GLN A 187 5.95 35.50 4.61
CA GLN A 187 5.61 35.77 6.02
C GLN A 187 4.15 35.39 6.33
N ARG A 188 3.22 35.61 5.40
CA ARG A 188 1.82 35.12 5.53
C ARG A 188 1.72 33.59 5.61
N LEU A 189 2.71 32.87 5.09
CA LEU A 189 2.79 31.41 5.19
C LEU A 189 3.48 30.91 6.47
N GLY A 190 3.94 31.82 7.35
CA GLY A 190 4.70 31.46 8.54
C GLY A 190 6.19 31.21 8.28
N ARG A 191 6.73 31.67 7.15
CA ARG A 191 8.17 31.67 6.87
C ARG A 191 8.79 32.95 7.45
N ILE A 192 9.80 32.79 8.31
CA ILE A 192 10.35 33.91 9.10
C ILE A 192 11.29 34.78 8.27
N ASP A 193 12.21 34.18 7.52
CA ASP A 193 13.23 34.92 6.77
C ASP A 193 12.63 35.57 5.51
N ASP A 194 13.05 36.81 5.26
CA ASP A 194 12.72 37.56 4.04
C ASP A 194 13.30 36.93 2.76
N GLY A 195 12.79 37.38 1.62
CA GLY A 195 13.18 36.90 0.30
C GLY A 195 14.67 37.05 0.01
N ASP A 196 15.25 38.21 0.33
CA ASP A 196 16.65 38.51 0.03
C ASP A 196 17.62 37.64 0.84
N THR A 197 17.28 37.35 2.10
CA THR A 197 18.05 36.47 2.97
C THR A 197 18.07 35.05 2.43
N VAL A 198 16.92 34.58 1.94
CA VAL A 198 16.81 33.26 1.30
C VAL A 198 17.55 33.21 -0.02
N LEU A 199 17.43 34.24 -0.85
CA LEU A 199 18.15 34.35 -2.12
C LEU A 199 19.66 34.27 -1.91
N ARG A 200 20.22 35.11 -1.02
CA ARG A 200 21.67 35.10 -0.72
C ARG A 200 22.16 33.76 -0.18
N ALA A 201 21.36 33.10 0.67
CA ALA A 201 21.71 31.79 1.20
C ALA A 201 21.71 30.72 0.11
N LEU A 202 20.73 30.76 -0.79
CA LEU A 202 20.59 29.85 -1.93
C LEU A 202 21.76 30.03 -2.92
N GLU A 203 22.07 31.25 -3.31
CA GLU A 203 23.20 31.58 -4.20
C GLU A 203 24.52 31.10 -3.60
N ARG A 204 24.74 31.32 -2.29
CA ARG A 204 25.95 30.85 -1.61
C ARG A 204 26.10 29.33 -1.63
N MET A 205 25.00 28.59 -1.48
CA MET A 205 25.01 27.12 -1.56
C MET A 205 25.27 26.64 -3.00
N CYS A 206 24.62 27.26 -3.98
CA CYS A 206 24.81 26.92 -5.39
C CYS A 206 26.25 27.18 -5.84
N ASN A 207 26.85 28.30 -5.42
CA ASN A 207 28.22 28.68 -5.79
C ASN A 207 29.31 27.74 -5.23
N GLN A 208 29.00 26.90 -4.23
CA GLN A 208 29.95 25.88 -3.74
C GLN A 208 30.03 24.69 -4.69
N ASP A 209 28.98 24.43 -5.47
CA ASP A 209 28.88 23.39 -6.50
C ASP A 209 29.14 21.93 -6.02
N GLN A 210 29.18 21.68 -4.71
CA GLN A 210 29.49 20.38 -4.12
C GLN A 210 28.32 19.38 -4.15
N ALA A 211 27.09 19.86 -4.32
CA ALA A 211 25.88 19.05 -4.32
C ALA A 211 24.81 19.66 -5.24
N VAL A 212 23.81 18.87 -5.60
CA VAL A 212 22.68 19.38 -6.37
C VAL A 212 21.72 20.12 -5.44
N ILE A 213 21.48 21.40 -5.72
CA ILE A 213 20.54 22.23 -4.97
C ILE A 213 19.25 22.36 -5.77
N VAL A 214 18.14 21.93 -5.17
CA VAL A 214 16.78 22.08 -5.69
C VAL A 214 16.04 23.11 -4.85
N ALA A 215 15.37 24.06 -5.51
CA ALA A 215 14.48 25.01 -4.86
C ALA A 215 13.02 24.64 -5.09
N ASP A 216 12.26 24.54 -3.99
CA ASP A 216 10.84 24.22 -4.02
C ASP A 216 10.03 25.52 -3.99
N LEU A 217 9.19 25.75 -4.99
CA LEU A 217 8.30 26.91 -5.09
C LEU A 217 6.84 26.47 -5.11
N ILE A 218 5.95 27.34 -4.62
CA ILE A 218 4.51 27.12 -4.60
C ILE A 218 3.82 28.25 -5.37
N TYR A 219 3.03 27.90 -6.38
CA TYR A 219 2.15 28.82 -7.09
C TYR A 219 0.69 28.65 -6.66
N GLY A 220 -0.11 29.70 -6.84
CA GLY A 220 -1.51 29.75 -6.42
C GLY A 220 -1.68 29.99 -4.91
N LEU A 221 -0.76 30.72 -4.29
CA LEU A 221 -0.85 31.16 -2.89
C LEU A 221 -1.90 32.28 -2.73
N PRO A 222 -2.57 32.41 -1.57
CA PRO A 222 -3.50 33.52 -1.31
C PRO A 222 -2.87 34.89 -1.51
N GLY A 223 -3.46 35.69 -2.41
CA GLY A 223 -2.98 37.02 -2.78
C GLY A 223 -1.73 37.03 -3.66
N GLN A 224 -1.30 35.89 -4.22
CA GLN A 224 -0.22 35.83 -5.22
C GLN A 224 -0.79 36.13 -6.60
N THR A 225 -0.18 37.09 -7.30
CA THR A 225 -0.54 37.43 -8.67
C THR A 225 0.34 36.68 -9.68
N LEU A 226 -0.07 36.65 -10.95
CA LEU A 226 0.78 36.11 -12.03
C LEU A 226 2.10 36.89 -12.16
N ALA A 227 2.09 38.21 -11.89
CA ALA A 227 3.28 39.03 -11.92
C ALA A 227 4.27 38.68 -10.78
N ASP A 228 3.75 38.39 -9.58
CA ASP A 228 4.58 37.90 -8.47
C ASP A 228 5.20 36.54 -8.80
N TRP A 229 4.41 35.65 -9.40
CA TRP A 229 4.90 34.35 -9.84
C TRP A 229 5.98 34.46 -10.90
N GLN A 230 5.80 35.33 -11.91
CA GLN A 230 6.81 35.56 -12.92
C GLN A 230 8.10 36.15 -12.32
N ARG A 231 7.99 37.02 -11.31
CA ARG A 231 9.16 37.54 -10.59
C ARG A 231 9.90 36.42 -9.86
N ASP A 232 9.17 35.55 -9.14
CA ASP A 232 9.76 34.40 -8.45
C ASP A 232 10.50 33.46 -9.42
N LEU A 233 9.91 33.19 -10.60
CA LEU A 233 10.53 32.37 -11.64
C LEU A 233 11.79 33.01 -12.23
N ASN A 234 11.78 34.32 -12.48
CA ASN A 234 12.95 35.03 -12.99
C ASN A 234 14.08 35.01 -11.95
N THR A 235 13.77 35.26 -10.68
CA THR A 235 14.75 35.14 -9.59
C THR A 235 15.31 33.73 -9.51
N LEU A 236 14.45 32.71 -9.59
CA LEU A 236 14.85 31.30 -9.52
C LEU A 236 15.92 30.94 -10.56
N VAL A 237 15.71 31.29 -11.83
CA VAL A 237 16.65 30.91 -12.91
C VAL A 237 18.02 31.58 -12.77
N ASP A 238 18.05 32.75 -12.11
CA ASP A 238 19.28 33.52 -11.88
C ASP A 238 20.09 33.01 -10.66
N THR A 239 19.49 32.21 -9.78
CA THR A 239 20.13 31.75 -8.51
C THR A 239 21.26 30.73 -8.67
N GLY A 240 21.35 30.05 -9.81
CA GLY A 240 22.32 28.97 -10.01
C GLY A 240 21.84 27.57 -9.58
N VAL A 241 20.58 27.39 -9.18
CA VAL A 241 20.05 26.07 -8.77
C VAL A 241 20.24 24.99 -9.85
N GLY A 242 20.54 23.77 -9.39
CA GLY A 242 20.63 22.58 -10.23
C GLY A 242 19.26 22.00 -10.60
N GLY A 243 18.23 22.28 -9.78
CA GLY A 243 16.85 21.88 -10.06
C GLY A 243 15.80 22.78 -9.43
N ALA A 244 14.56 22.59 -9.85
CA ALA A 244 13.41 23.35 -9.38
C ALA A 244 12.17 22.47 -9.28
N ASP A 245 11.44 22.63 -8.19
CA ASP A 245 10.12 22.05 -7.99
C ASP A 245 9.04 23.14 -8.01
N LEU A 246 8.08 23.02 -8.94
CA LEU A 246 6.97 23.95 -9.08
C LEU A 246 5.66 23.29 -8.65
N TYR A 247 5.29 23.48 -7.38
CA TYR A 247 4.08 22.89 -6.81
C TYR A 247 2.88 23.82 -6.89
N GLN A 248 1.72 23.26 -7.26
CA GLN A 248 0.46 23.95 -7.08
C GLN A 248 0.04 23.92 -5.62
N LEU A 249 -0.42 25.05 -5.06
CA LEU A 249 -1.07 25.02 -3.75
C LEU A 249 -2.37 24.20 -3.83
N ILE A 250 -2.36 23.10 -3.09
CA ILE A 250 -3.53 22.31 -2.72
C ILE A 250 -3.97 22.76 -1.32
N LEU A 251 -5.16 23.35 -1.22
CA LEU A 251 -5.67 23.86 0.06
C LEU A 251 -6.30 22.72 0.86
N LEU A 252 -5.58 22.26 1.88
CA LEU A 252 -6.05 21.23 2.79
C LEU A 252 -7.00 21.83 3.85
N PRO A 253 -8.26 21.38 3.98
CA PRO A 253 -9.25 21.97 4.89
C PRO A 253 -8.80 22.04 6.37
N GLU A 254 -8.03 21.04 6.81
CA GLU A 254 -7.53 20.89 8.18
C GLU A 254 -6.30 21.77 8.50
N SER A 255 -5.62 22.28 7.46
CA SER A 255 -4.47 23.19 7.62
C SER A 255 -4.88 24.50 8.30
N GLN A 256 -3.93 25.25 8.85
CA GLN A 256 -4.24 26.57 9.41
C GLN A 256 -4.74 27.53 8.31
N LEU A 257 -4.15 27.44 7.12
CA LEU A 257 -4.55 28.22 5.96
C LEU A 257 -5.96 27.86 5.49
N GLY A 258 -6.27 26.56 5.37
CA GLY A 258 -7.61 26.08 5.01
C GLY A 258 -8.69 26.59 5.97
N ARG A 259 -8.44 26.46 7.28
CA ARG A 259 -9.34 26.99 8.31
C ARG A 259 -9.47 28.52 8.28
N ALA A 260 -8.40 29.25 7.95
CA ALA A 260 -8.44 30.70 7.86
C ALA A 260 -9.22 31.20 6.64
N VAL A 261 -9.04 30.55 5.49
CA VAL A 261 -9.79 30.83 4.25
C VAL A 261 -11.27 30.51 4.45
N ASN A 262 -11.61 29.34 5.00
CA ASN A 262 -12.99 28.94 5.28
C ASN A 262 -13.72 29.90 6.24
N LYS A 263 -12.98 30.55 7.15
CA LYS A 263 -13.50 31.56 8.08
C LYS A 263 -13.49 32.99 7.52
N GLY A 264 -13.09 33.19 6.26
CA GLY A 264 -12.96 34.51 5.64
C GLY A 264 -11.89 35.41 6.22
N ARG A 265 -10.93 34.86 7.01
CA ARG A 265 -9.83 35.64 7.61
C ARG A 265 -8.68 35.88 6.63
N VAL A 266 -8.57 35.04 5.62
CA VAL A 266 -7.59 35.14 4.53
C VAL A 266 -8.36 35.00 3.23
N ALA A 267 -7.99 35.78 2.22
CA ALA A 267 -8.59 35.67 0.89
C ALA A 267 -8.44 34.24 0.33
N PRO A 268 -9.40 33.75 -0.47
CA PRO A 268 -9.23 32.48 -1.13
C PRO A 268 -7.98 32.48 -2.03
N PRO A 269 -7.32 31.33 -2.22
CA PRO A 269 -6.26 31.22 -3.21
C PRO A 269 -6.81 31.47 -4.63
N PRO A 270 -5.94 31.84 -5.59
CA PRO A 270 -6.31 32.00 -6.99
C PRO A 270 -7.12 30.81 -7.54
N GLY A 271 -8.07 31.11 -8.43
CA GLY A 271 -8.93 30.13 -9.06
C GLY A 271 -8.18 29.22 -10.04
N THR A 272 -8.88 28.23 -10.60
CA THR A 272 -8.30 27.28 -11.57
C THR A 272 -7.67 27.98 -12.77
N ALA A 273 -8.33 29.00 -13.33
CA ALA A 273 -7.83 29.74 -14.49
C ALA A 273 -6.51 30.48 -14.20
N GLU A 274 -6.40 31.13 -13.04
CA GLU A 274 -5.17 31.83 -12.63
C GLU A 274 -4.04 30.82 -12.35
N LYS A 275 -4.34 29.70 -11.70
CA LYS A 275 -3.37 28.62 -11.46
C LYS A 275 -2.90 27.96 -12.75
N ALA A 276 -3.77 27.82 -13.75
CA ALA A 276 -3.41 27.35 -15.08
C ALA A 276 -2.45 28.31 -15.78
N ALA A 277 -2.72 29.62 -15.72
CA ALA A 277 -1.81 30.63 -16.27
C ALA A 277 -0.44 30.63 -15.56
N MET A 278 -0.41 30.45 -14.23
CA MET A 278 0.83 30.30 -13.47
C MET A 278 1.61 29.04 -13.85
N PHE A 279 0.91 27.91 -14.03
CA PHE A 279 1.51 26.67 -14.50
C PHE A 279 2.15 26.84 -15.88
N GLU A 280 1.44 27.43 -16.84
CA GLU A 280 1.99 27.70 -18.18
C GLU A 280 3.16 28.69 -18.16
N ALA A 281 3.11 29.72 -17.31
CA ALA A 281 4.22 30.64 -17.13
C ALA A 281 5.47 29.93 -16.58
N GLY A 282 5.30 28.99 -15.63
CA GLY A 282 6.37 28.14 -15.11
C GLY A 282 7.01 27.29 -16.19
N LEU A 283 6.19 26.55 -16.96
CA LEU A 283 6.65 25.73 -18.08
C LEU A 283 7.44 26.57 -19.11
N SER A 284 6.86 27.69 -19.52
CA SER A 284 7.42 28.53 -20.58
C SER A 284 8.72 29.21 -20.15
N THR A 285 8.80 29.65 -18.89
CA THR A 285 10.01 30.30 -18.36
C THR A 285 11.14 29.28 -18.23
N LEU A 286 10.92 28.15 -17.55
CA LEU A 286 11.97 27.15 -17.37
C LEU A 286 12.46 26.55 -18.70
N ALA A 287 11.56 26.31 -19.67
CA ALA A 287 11.96 25.87 -21.01
C ALA A 287 12.83 26.89 -21.74
N ARG A 288 12.51 28.20 -21.65
CA ARG A 288 13.32 29.28 -22.23
C ARG A 288 14.74 29.34 -21.64
N HIS A 289 14.88 28.97 -20.38
CA HIS A 289 16.17 28.91 -19.68
C HIS A 289 16.82 27.50 -19.72
N HIS A 290 16.37 26.63 -20.64
CA HIS A 290 16.94 25.31 -20.90
C HIS A 290 16.92 24.33 -19.72
N PHE A 291 15.98 24.50 -18.79
CA PHE A 291 15.71 23.47 -17.80
C PHE A 291 15.02 22.28 -18.47
N ASN A 292 15.56 21.08 -18.24
CA ASN A 292 14.96 19.84 -18.66
C ASN A 292 13.84 19.48 -17.68
N ARG A 293 12.69 19.12 -18.22
CA ARG A 293 11.59 18.67 -17.39
C ARG A 293 11.74 17.18 -17.08
N LEU A 294 11.86 16.85 -15.79
CA LEU A 294 12.03 15.49 -15.30
C LEU A 294 10.70 14.86 -14.86
N SER A 295 9.75 15.69 -14.39
CA SER A 295 8.36 15.31 -14.16
C SER A 295 7.43 16.50 -14.40
N VAL A 296 6.12 16.34 -14.22
CA VAL A 296 5.15 17.44 -14.35
C VAL A 296 5.48 18.63 -13.44
N SER A 297 6.05 18.37 -12.25
CA SER A 297 6.40 19.41 -11.28
C SER A 297 7.89 19.66 -11.12
N HIS A 298 8.76 18.76 -11.60
CA HIS A 298 10.20 18.78 -11.30
C HIS A 298 11.05 19.03 -12.54
N PHE A 299 12.04 19.91 -12.41
CA PHE A 299 12.90 20.37 -13.49
C PHE A 299 14.38 20.31 -13.06
N GLY A 300 15.25 19.87 -13.97
CA GLY A 300 16.69 19.83 -13.78
C GLY A 300 17.40 20.71 -14.79
N ARG A 301 18.37 21.53 -14.33
CA ARG A 301 19.18 22.39 -15.19
C ARG A 301 20.17 21.60 -16.04
N ASP A 302 20.70 20.53 -15.47
CA ASP A 302 21.64 19.63 -16.13
C ASP A 302 21.41 18.16 -15.72
N ARG A 303 22.33 17.27 -16.09
CA ARG A 303 22.21 15.82 -15.86
C ARG A 303 22.50 15.36 -14.42
N ARG A 304 22.99 16.25 -13.55
CA ARG A 304 23.24 15.93 -12.13
C ARG A 304 21.94 15.81 -11.35
N GLU A 305 20.95 16.66 -11.63
CA GLU A 305 19.62 16.50 -11.07
C GLU A 305 18.89 15.35 -11.78
N ARG A 306 18.57 14.30 -11.01
CA ARG A 306 17.96 13.06 -11.52
C ARG A 306 16.62 12.74 -10.86
N ASN A 307 16.33 13.37 -9.73
CA ASN A 307 15.12 13.17 -8.92
C ASN A 307 14.79 11.68 -8.67
N ARG A 308 15.81 10.86 -8.41
CA ARG A 308 15.69 9.38 -8.39
C ARG A 308 14.71 8.94 -7.34
N TYR A 309 14.79 9.48 -6.13
CA TYR A 309 13.92 9.07 -5.03
C TYR A 309 12.44 9.27 -5.38
N ASN A 310 12.07 10.48 -5.82
CA ASN A 310 10.68 10.81 -6.13
C ASN A 310 10.15 10.02 -7.32
N HIS A 311 10.95 9.86 -8.38
CA HIS A 311 10.55 9.08 -9.55
C HIS A 311 10.34 7.60 -9.20
N LEU A 312 11.32 6.97 -8.55
CA LEU A 312 11.27 5.54 -8.22
C LEU A 312 10.17 5.23 -7.21
N SER A 313 9.93 6.11 -6.23
CA SER A 313 8.86 5.96 -5.24
C SER A 313 7.48 5.89 -5.92
N LYS A 314 7.22 6.81 -6.86
CA LYS A 314 5.99 6.82 -7.68
C LYS A 314 5.90 5.61 -8.60
N ALA A 315 7.03 5.11 -9.10
CA ALA A 315 7.13 3.97 -10.02
C ALA A 315 7.00 2.59 -9.37
N GLY A 316 6.78 2.52 -8.04
CA GLY A 316 6.51 1.26 -7.37
C GLY A 316 7.73 0.64 -6.69
N ALA A 317 8.88 1.32 -6.63
CA ALA A 317 10.10 0.81 -5.97
C ALA A 317 9.86 0.45 -4.50
N GLU A 318 10.63 -0.51 -3.99
CA GLU A 318 10.60 -0.83 -2.57
C GLU A 318 11.10 0.39 -1.77
N LEU A 319 10.34 0.81 -0.76
CA LEU A 319 10.60 2.01 0.03
C LEU A 319 10.54 1.65 1.51
N ILE A 320 11.70 1.52 2.15
CA ILE A 320 11.80 1.16 3.56
C ILE A 320 11.73 2.44 4.42
N PRO A 321 10.69 2.60 5.25
CA PRO A 321 10.57 3.77 6.11
C PRO A 321 11.24 3.55 7.46
N PHE A 322 11.79 4.64 7.98
CA PHE A 322 12.31 4.79 9.32
C PHE A 322 11.81 6.10 9.93
N GLY A 323 11.67 6.11 11.25
CA GLY A 323 11.24 7.29 11.99
C GLY A 323 9.73 7.45 12.10
N ALA A 324 9.28 8.02 13.23
CA ALA A 324 7.88 8.30 13.53
C ALA A 324 7.15 8.99 12.36
N GLY A 325 6.04 8.42 11.91
CA GLY A 325 5.25 8.93 10.79
C GLY A 325 5.80 8.65 9.39
N GLY A 326 6.92 7.93 9.27
CA GLY A 326 7.45 7.45 7.99
C GLY A 326 6.49 6.48 7.30
N GLY A 327 6.30 6.65 6.00
CA GLY A 327 5.49 5.76 5.16
C GLY A 327 6.34 5.11 4.08
N GLY A 328 6.00 3.88 3.71
CA GLY A 328 6.76 3.11 2.74
C GLY A 328 6.03 1.89 2.21
N ARG A 329 6.75 1.05 1.48
CA ARG A 329 6.27 -0.22 0.94
C ARG A 329 7.40 -1.24 0.92
N ILE A 330 7.17 -2.41 1.50
CA ILE A 330 8.12 -3.53 1.51
C ILE A 330 7.45 -4.75 0.87
N GLN A 331 8.09 -5.37 -0.12
CA GLN A 331 7.53 -6.55 -0.81
C GLN A 331 6.03 -6.40 -1.17
N GLY A 332 5.65 -5.24 -1.72
CA GLY A 332 4.27 -4.89 -2.07
C GLY A 332 3.37 -4.42 -0.91
N HIS A 333 3.70 -4.70 0.34
CA HIS A 333 2.91 -4.31 1.50
C HIS A 333 3.11 -2.84 1.82
N GLY A 334 2.02 -2.07 1.86
CA GLY A 334 2.07 -0.68 2.30
C GLY A 334 2.26 -0.62 3.82
N ILE A 335 3.12 0.28 4.29
CA ILE A 335 3.40 0.43 5.73
C ILE A 335 3.44 1.91 6.13
N MET A 336 2.88 2.21 7.29
CA MET A 336 2.95 3.53 7.93
C MET A 336 3.37 3.36 9.39
N LEU A 337 4.41 4.08 9.78
CA LEU A 337 4.93 4.05 11.15
C LEU A 337 4.13 4.96 12.09
N GLU A 338 4.20 4.66 13.39
CA GLU A 338 3.56 5.43 14.47
C GLU A 338 3.85 6.92 14.34
N ARG A 339 2.77 7.71 14.18
CA ARG A 339 2.85 9.18 14.10
C ARG A 339 3.01 9.81 15.47
N GLN A 340 2.50 9.17 16.52
CA GLN A 340 2.61 9.67 17.88
C GLN A 340 4.00 9.36 18.42
N LEU A 341 4.76 10.41 18.76
CA LEU A 341 6.15 10.28 19.18
C LEU A 341 6.29 9.35 20.40
N CYS A 342 5.40 9.43 21.39
CA CYS A 342 5.44 8.53 22.55
C CYS A 342 5.34 7.05 22.17
N ARG A 343 4.34 6.68 21.36
CA ARG A 343 4.15 5.29 20.90
C ARG A 343 5.32 4.79 20.06
N TYR A 344 5.86 5.65 19.19
CA TYR A 344 7.06 5.32 18.43
C TYR A 344 8.23 4.99 19.36
N LEU A 345 8.50 5.84 20.35
CA LEU A 345 9.59 5.64 21.31
C LEU A 345 9.40 4.36 22.14
N GLU A 346 8.18 4.12 22.65
CA GLU A 346 7.82 2.94 23.44
C GLU A 346 8.08 1.63 22.66
N ARG A 347 7.64 1.56 21.40
CA ARG A 347 7.83 0.37 20.55
C ARG A 347 9.31 0.14 20.21
N ILE A 348 10.05 1.20 19.90
CA ILE A 348 11.50 1.07 19.66
C ILE A 348 12.24 0.62 20.92
N GLU A 349 11.83 1.09 22.10
CA GLU A 349 12.39 0.63 23.37
C GLU A 349 12.11 -0.87 23.62
N ALA A 350 10.93 -1.35 23.24
CA ALA A 350 10.57 -2.76 23.25
C ALA A 350 11.29 -3.62 22.18
N GLY A 351 11.99 -2.99 21.23
CA GLY A 351 12.66 -3.70 20.12
C GLY A 351 11.70 -4.12 19.00
N GLU A 352 10.54 -3.47 18.91
CA GLU A 352 9.51 -3.74 17.90
C GLU A 352 9.55 -2.70 16.77
N LYS A 353 9.23 -3.13 15.54
CA LYS A 353 9.01 -2.17 14.44
C LYS A 353 7.76 -1.35 14.75
N PRO A 354 7.80 0.00 14.72
CA PRO A 354 6.69 0.83 15.17
C PRO A 354 5.61 1.00 14.10
N ILE A 355 4.98 -0.10 13.69
CA ILE A 355 3.95 -0.14 12.66
C ILE A 355 2.62 0.33 13.24
N ALA A 356 2.01 1.34 12.61
CA ALA A 356 0.68 1.83 12.94
C ALA A 356 -0.39 1.37 11.95
N MET A 357 -0.01 1.17 10.70
CA MET A 357 -0.89 0.67 9.65
C MET A 357 -0.06 -0.16 8.67
N MET A 358 -0.62 -1.29 8.25
CA MET A 358 -0.09 -2.11 7.17
C MET A 358 -1.23 -2.52 6.23
N THR A 359 -0.94 -2.58 4.93
CA THR A 359 -1.84 -3.08 3.90
C THR A 359 -1.19 -4.19 3.12
N GLN A 360 -2.00 -5.15 2.68
CA GLN A 360 -1.62 -6.19 1.75
C GLN A 360 -1.23 -5.60 0.38
N PRO A 361 -0.42 -6.30 -0.42
CA PRO A 361 -0.19 -5.92 -1.81
C PRO A 361 -1.51 -5.88 -2.58
N HIS A 362 -1.72 -4.80 -3.33
CA HIS A 362 -2.83 -4.74 -4.28
C HIS A 362 -2.48 -5.59 -5.51
N GLU A 363 -3.42 -6.38 -6.03
CA GLU A 363 -3.19 -7.29 -7.18
C GLU A 363 -2.63 -6.54 -8.39
N GLU A 364 -3.22 -5.39 -8.71
CA GLU A 364 -2.79 -4.52 -9.81
C GLU A 364 -1.73 -3.46 -9.43
N GLN A 365 -1.02 -3.61 -8.32
CA GLN A 365 -0.09 -2.58 -7.86
C GLN A 365 0.98 -2.22 -8.90
N GLY A 366 1.49 -3.21 -9.64
CA GLY A 366 2.50 -3.02 -10.67
C GLY A 366 2.01 -2.10 -11.79
N LEU A 367 0.79 -2.33 -12.27
CA LEU A 367 0.12 -1.49 -13.27
C LEU A 367 -0.10 -0.08 -12.73
N ARG A 368 -0.69 0.04 -11.53
CA ARG A 368 -1.12 1.34 -10.98
C ARG A 368 0.06 2.25 -10.63
N TYR A 369 1.15 1.71 -10.08
CA TYR A 369 2.37 2.49 -9.85
C TYR A 369 3.07 2.87 -11.16
N ALA A 370 3.14 1.96 -12.14
CA ALA A 370 3.72 2.27 -13.43
C ALA A 370 2.92 3.36 -14.17
N ALA A 371 1.59 3.29 -14.14
CA ALA A 371 0.71 4.31 -14.68
C ALA A 371 0.87 5.64 -13.94
N GLY A 372 0.92 5.61 -12.60
CA GLY A 372 1.15 6.80 -11.78
C GLY A 372 2.47 7.51 -12.10
N ALA A 373 3.56 6.75 -12.26
CA ALA A 373 4.83 7.30 -12.72
C ALA A 373 4.75 7.85 -14.15
N GLY A 374 4.02 7.20 -15.05
CA GLY A 374 3.79 7.71 -16.40
C GLY A 374 3.03 9.05 -16.40
N PHE A 375 1.95 9.18 -15.63
CA PHE A 375 1.25 10.46 -15.47
C PHE A 375 2.15 11.56 -14.93
N ASP A 376 3.06 11.23 -14.00
CA ASP A 376 4.06 12.17 -13.48
C ASP A 376 5.14 12.53 -14.51
N LEU A 377 5.49 11.62 -15.42
CA LEU A 377 6.38 11.91 -16.55
C LEU A 377 5.68 12.71 -17.66
N GLY A 378 4.35 12.66 -17.72
CA GLY A 378 3.54 13.32 -18.74
C GLY A 378 3.17 12.42 -19.93
N TYR A 379 3.36 11.10 -19.83
CA TYR A 379 2.93 10.14 -20.85
C TYR A 379 2.78 8.73 -20.27
N LEU A 380 1.91 7.91 -20.86
CA LEU A 380 1.84 6.47 -20.59
C LEU A 380 2.46 5.70 -21.76
N ASP A 381 3.31 4.72 -21.44
CA ASP A 381 3.82 3.74 -22.39
C ASP A 381 3.00 2.45 -22.26
N LEU A 382 2.02 2.27 -23.15
CA LEU A 382 1.00 1.23 -23.03
C LEU A 382 1.60 -0.18 -23.14
N ASP A 383 2.60 -0.40 -24.01
CA ASP A 383 3.28 -1.69 -24.13
C ASP A 383 4.04 -2.04 -22.83
N ARG A 384 4.68 -1.04 -22.21
CA ARG A 384 5.41 -1.24 -20.94
C ARG A 384 4.45 -1.53 -19.79
N LEU A 385 3.26 -0.94 -19.81
CA LEU A 385 2.21 -1.25 -18.85
C LEU A 385 1.69 -2.68 -19.06
N TYR A 386 1.44 -3.07 -20.31
CA TYR A 386 1.05 -4.45 -20.66
C TYR A 386 2.08 -5.47 -20.15
N GLN A 387 3.36 -5.27 -20.43
CA GLN A 387 4.45 -6.15 -19.97
C GLN A 387 4.55 -6.28 -18.43
N ARG A 388 4.00 -5.33 -17.66
CA ARG A 388 4.06 -5.33 -16.20
C ARG A 388 2.85 -5.97 -15.53
N SER A 389 1.75 -6.16 -16.24
CA SER A 389 0.50 -6.63 -15.65
C SER A 389 -0.27 -7.65 -16.47
N ASP A 390 0.20 -8.00 -17.66
CA ASP A 390 -0.48 -8.85 -18.66
C ASP A 390 -1.91 -8.38 -18.98
N ARG A 391 -2.20 -7.10 -18.69
CA ARG A 391 -3.49 -6.44 -18.86
C ARG A 391 -3.37 -5.45 -19.99
N ASP A 392 -4.16 -5.64 -21.05
CA ASP A 392 -4.17 -4.73 -22.19
C ASP A 392 -4.95 -3.46 -21.83
N LEU A 393 -4.24 -2.51 -21.21
CA LEU A 393 -4.81 -1.23 -20.84
C LEU A 393 -5.24 -0.41 -22.07
N ALA A 394 -4.59 -0.62 -23.21
CA ALA A 394 -4.91 0.11 -24.43
C ALA A 394 -6.31 -0.22 -24.93
N ASP A 395 -6.73 -1.47 -24.75
CA ASP A 395 -8.06 -1.97 -25.09
C ASP A 395 -9.05 -1.78 -23.93
N ASP A 396 -8.69 -2.19 -22.71
CA ASP A 396 -9.57 -2.12 -21.54
C ASP A 396 -10.04 -0.70 -21.24
N ALA A 397 -9.14 0.29 -21.35
CA ALA A 397 -9.42 1.70 -21.09
C ALA A 397 -9.63 2.52 -22.37
N ALA A 398 -9.77 1.88 -23.55
CA ALA A 398 -9.97 2.57 -24.82
C ALA A 398 -11.09 3.62 -24.78
N PRO A 399 -12.29 3.36 -24.18
CA PRO A 399 -13.35 4.36 -24.12
C PRO A 399 -12.95 5.60 -23.31
N LEU A 400 -12.21 5.41 -22.21
CA LEU A 400 -11.75 6.50 -21.35
C LEU A 400 -10.66 7.33 -22.06
N PHE A 401 -9.70 6.67 -22.71
CA PHE A 401 -8.65 7.34 -23.46
C PHE A 401 -9.20 8.11 -24.65
N GLN A 402 -10.19 7.57 -25.36
CA GLN A 402 -10.87 8.29 -26.44
C GLN A 402 -11.60 9.53 -25.92
N ALA A 403 -12.27 9.43 -24.76
CA ALA A 403 -12.92 10.58 -24.15
C ALA A 403 -11.91 11.67 -23.77
N TRP A 404 -10.78 11.31 -23.15
CA TRP A 404 -9.72 12.26 -22.85
C TRP A 404 -9.11 12.90 -24.10
N GLN A 405 -8.96 12.14 -25.18
CA GLN A 405 -8.47 12.68 -26.44
C GLN A 405 -9.46 13.67 -27.05
N ASN A 406 -10.75 13.33 -27.08
CA ASN A 406 -11.81 14.23 -27.53
C ASN A 406 -11.89 15.51 -26.69
N HIS A 407 -11.55 15.44 -25.40
CA HIS A 407 -11.50 16.58 -24.50
C HIS A 407 -10.17 17.36 -24.54
N GLY A 408 -9.22 16.99 -25.40
CA GLY A 408 -7.93 17.67 -25.54
C GLY A 408 -6.97 17.48 -24.36
N LEU A 409 -7.16 16.41 -23.57
CA LEU A 409 -6.33 16.10 -22.40
C LEU A 409 -5.15 15.19 -22.75
N VAL A 410 -5.30 14.35 -23.77
CA VAL A 410 -4.25 13.42 -24.22
C VAL A 410 -4.19 13.34 -25.74
N GLU A 411 -3.05 12.94 -26.26
CA GLU A 411 -2.81 12.62 -27.67
C GLU A 411 -2.24 11.19 -27.75
N ARG A 412 -2.79 10.37 -28.64
CA ARG A 412 -2.33 8.99 -28.83
C ARG A 412 -1.37 8.96 -30.01
N ASP A 413 -0.16 8.46 -29.78
CA ASP A 413 0.88 8.27 -30.80
C ASP A 413 1.44 6.84 -30.68
N GLY A 414 0.89 5.93 -31.49
CA GLY A 414 1.21 4.50 -31.43
C GLY A 414 1.00 3.91 -30.03
N ARG A 415 2.10 3.46 -29.41
CA ARG A 415 2.16 2.89 -28.05
C ARG A 415 2.09 3.92 -26.93
N TYR A 416 2.22 5.21 -27.24
CA TYR A 416 2.27 6.28 -26.25
C TYR A 416 0.93 7.02 -26.15
N LEU A 417 0.49 7.23 -24.91
CA LEU A 417 -0.58 8.18 -24.58
C LEU A 417 0.06 9.41 -23.95
N ASN A 418 0.32 10.43 -24.76
CA ASN A 418 0.99 11.65 -24.34
C ASN A 418 -0.01 12.61 -23.69
N LEU A 419 0.30 13.16 -22.52
CA LEU A 419 -0.53 14.20 -21.92
C LEU A 419 -0.29 15.53 -22.63
N THR A 420 -1.36 16.19 -23.08
CA THR A 420 -1.27 17.59 -23.55
C THR A 420 -0.88 18.50 -22.38
N LYS A 421 -0.59 19.79 -22.62
CA LYS A 421 -0.36 20.74 -21.51
C LYS A 421 -1.53 20.72 -20.50
N ALA A 422 -2.77 20.63 -20.99
CA ALA A 422 -3.96 20.51 -20.16
C ALA A 422 -3.98 19.18 -19.39
N GLY A 423 -3.67 18.06 -20.05
CA GLY A 423 -3.54 16.76 -19.39
C GLY A 423 -2.49 16.76 -18.28
N GLN A 424 -1.37 17.45 -18.47
CA GLN A 424 -0.31 17.56 -17.47
C GLN A 424 -0.77 18.39 -16.26
N PHE A 425 -1.46 19.51 -16.49
CA PHE A 425 -2.07 20.27 -15.40
C PHE A 425 -3.08 19.44 -14.62
N TRP A 426 -3.82 18.56 -15.29
CA TRP A 426 -4.82 17.66 -14.70
C TRP A 426 -4.31 16.23 -14.42
N HIS A 427 -3.01 15.94 -14.45
CA HIS A 427 -2.51 14.55 -14.47
C HIS A 427 -2.97 13.72 -13.26
N ILE A 428 -3.10 14.33 -12.08
CA ILE A 428 -3.63 13.66 -10.88
C ILE A 428 -5.09 13.25 -11.08
N ASN A 429 -5.92 14.13 -11.67
CA ASN A 429 -7.31 13.82 -11.97
C ASN A 429 -7.40 12.66 -12.97
N LEU A 430 -6.56 12.66 -14.02
CA LEU A 430 -6.50 11.58 -15.00
C LEU A 430 -6.07 10.26 -14.37
N GLN A 431 -5.03 10.28 -13.53
CA GLN A 431 -4.56 9.11 -12.80
C GLN A 431 -5.64 8.52 -11.90
N GLN A 432 -6.32 9.35 -11.11
CA GLN A 432 -7.41 8.88 -10.26
C GLN A 432 -8.63 8.42 -11.07
N GLY A 433 -8.92 9.08 -12.19
CA GLY A 433 -9.96 8.67 -13.13
C GLY A 433 -9.68 7.28 -13.70
N LEU A 434 -8.43 6.99 -14.08
CA LEU A 434 -8.03 5.66 -14.52
C LEU A 434 -8.23 4.62 -13.43
N ASN A 435 -7.75 4.89 -12.21
CA ASN A 435 -7.89 3.96 -11.09
C ASN A 435 -9.36 3.62 -10.81
N ARG A 436 -10.24 4.62 -10.72
CA ARG A 436 -11.69 4.41 -10.54
C ARG A 436 -12.33 3.65 -11.69
N TYR A 437 -11.88 3.91 -12.93
CA TYR A 437 -12.36 3.18 -14.10
C TYR A 437 -11.99 1.69 -14.03
N LEU A 438 -10.75 1.38 -13.65
CA LEU A 438 -10.28 -0.01 -13.48
C LEU A 438 -11.01 -0.71 -12.34
N ASP A 439 -11.24 -0.03 -11.22
CA ASP A 439 -12.03 -0.56 -10.10
C ASP A 439 -13.43 -0.96 -10.56
N ALA A 440 -14.13 -0.05 -11.25
CA ALA A 440 -15.47 -0.31 -11.79
C ALA A 440 -15.49 -1.44 -12.84
N LEU A 441 -14.44 -1.55 -13.66
CA LEU A 441 -14.32 -2.63 -14.65
C LEU A 441 -14.15 -3.99 -13.96
N ASN A 442 -13.32 -4.06 -12.92
CA ASN A 442 -13.10 -5.27 -12.14
C ASN A 442 -14.37 -5.72 -11.40
N GLU A 443 -15.09 -4.78 -10.78
CA GLU A 443 -16.38 -5.07 -10.12
C GLU A 443 -17.41 -5.64 -11.10
N GLN A 444 -17.53 -5.07 -12.30
CA GLN A 444 -18.44 -5.58 -13.33
C GLN A 444 -18.07 -6.99 -13.79
N GLN A 445 -16.77 -7.25 -14.02
CA GLN A 445 -16.28 -8.56 -14.41
C GLN A 445 -16.54 -9.61 -13.32
N GLN A 446 -16.35 -9.24 -12.05
CA GLN A 446 -16.62 -10.14 -10.93
C GLN A 446 -18.11 -10.44 -10.78
N GLN A 447 -18.97 -9.43 -10.90
CA GLN A 447 -20.42 -9.65 -10.85
C GLN A 447 -20.92 -10.53 -12.01
N ALA A 448 -20.38 -10.33 -13.22
CA ALA A 448 -20.71 -11.18 -14.37
C ALA A 448 -20.30 -12.65 -14.15
N ARG A 449 -19.14 -12.87 -13.51
CA ARG A 449 -18.67 -14.21 -13.12
C ARG A 449 -19.61 -14.86 -12.11
N LEU A 450 -20.00 -14.13 -11.06
CA LEU A 450 -20.93 -14.61 -10.04
C LEU A 450 -22.31 -14.95 -10.63
N ASN A 451 -22.84 -14.11 -11.51
CA ASN A 451 -24.11 -14.36 -12.20
C ASN A 451 -24.03 -15.65 -13.05
N THR A 452 -22.93 -15.84 -13.79
CA THR A 452 -22.71 -17.05 -14.60
C THR A 452 -22.67 -18.31 -13.75
N MET A 453 -22.01 -18.26 -12.57
CA MET A 453 -21.98 -19.38 -11.64
C MET A 453 -23.37 -19.68 -11.04
N SER A 454 -24.14 -18.64 -10.71
CA SER A 454 -25.53 -18.79 -10.24
C SER A 454 -26.43 -19.45 -11.30
N ASP A 455 -26.31 -19.05 -12.57
CA ASP A 455 -27.07 -19.66 -13.67
C ASP A 455 -26.69 -21.14 -13.87
N LEU A 456 -25.40 -21.46 -13.76
CA LEU A 456 -24.92 -22.84 -13.82
C LEU A 456 -25.43 -23.68 -12.64
N TYR A 457 -25.45 -23.14 -11.43
CA TYR A 457 -26.05 -23.80 -10.27
C TYR A 457 -27.51 -24.17 -10.54
N GLN A 458 -28.32 -23.22 -11.00
CA GLN A 458 -29.74 -23.46 -11.24
C GLN A 458 -29.94 -24.59 -12.24
N ARG A 459 -29.16 -24.63 -13.32
CA ARG A 459 -29.20 -25.72 -14.31
C ARG A 459 -28.82 -27.08 -13.71
N ILE A 460 -27.77 -27.13 -12.89
CA ILE A 460 -27.35 -28.36 -12.18
C ILE A 460 -28.43 -28.81 -11.20
N HIS A 461 -29.03 -27.88 -10.48
CA HIS A 461 -30.08 -28.13 -9.49
C HIS A 461 -31.32 -28.70 -10.16
N THR A 462 -31.84 -28.06 -11.22
CA THR A 462 -33.00 -28.53 -11.97
C THR A 462 -32.79 -29.95 -12.51
N LEU A 463 -31.68 -30.20 -13.21
CA LEU A 463 -31.38 -31.54 -13.74
C LEU A 463 -31.22 -32.59 -12.63
N SER A 464 -30.63 -32.21 -11.50
CA SER A 464 -30.49 -33.11 -10.34
C SER A 464 -31.83 -33.49 -9.72
N GLN A 465 -32.83 -32.61 -9.77
CA GLN A 465 -34.20 -32.91 -9.29
C GLN A 465 -34.97 -33.78 -10.29
N GLU A 466 -34.83 -33.50 -11.59
CA GLU A 466 -35.46 -34.28 -12.66
C GLU A 466 -34.88 -35.70 -12.75
N GLN A 467 -33.59 -35.87 -12.43
CA GLN A 467 -32.86 -37.13 -12.53
C GLN A 467 -32.26 -37.55 -11.18
N PRO A 468 -33.06 -37.96 -10.18
CA PRO A 468 -32.58 -38.27 -8.83
C PRO A 468 -31.64 -39.49 -8.75
N MET A 469 -31.55 -40.26 -9.82
CA MET A 469 -30.64 -41.41 -9.97
C MET A 469 -29.32 -41.05 -10.65
N ALA A 470 -29.21 -39.87 -11.27
CA ALA A 470 -27.98 -39.43 -11.92
C ALA A 470 -26.98 -38.92 -10.88
N SER A 471 -25.71 -39.33 -11.02
CA SER A 471 -24.63 -38.78 -10.20
C SER A 471 -24.36 -37.33 -10.60
N LEU A 472 -23.77 -36.55 -9.69
CA LEU A 472 -23.38 -35.17 -9.97
C LEU A 472 -22.45 -35.07 -11.19
N ALA A 473 -21.57 -36.06 -11.39
CA ALA A 473 -20.72 -36.15 -12.56
C ALA A 473 -21.50 -36.37 -13.87
N GLN A 474 -22.56 -37.19 -13.83
CA GLN A 474 -23.44 -37.41 -14.98
C GLN A 474 -24.24 -36.15 -15.33
N VAL A 475 -24.74 -35.43 -14.32
CA VAL A 475 -25.42 -34.13 -14.51
C VAL A 475 -24.46 -33.11 -15.13
N GLY A 476 -23.23 -33.01 -14.62
CA GLY A 476 -22.18 -32.16 -15.17
C GLY A 476 -21.89 -32.47 -16.65
N ARG A 477 -21.71 -33.74 -17.00
CA ARG A 477 -21.48 -34.16 -18.39
C ARG A 477 -22.61 -33.81 -19.35
N GLN A 478 -23.88 -33.92 -18.93
CA GLN A 478 -25.03 -33.49 -19.75
C GLN A 478 -25.02 -31.99 -20.04
N LEU A 479 -24.44 -31.20 -19.13
CA LEU A 479 -24.26 -29.75 -19.29
C LEU A 479 -22.95 -29.37 -19.99
N GLY A 480 -22.12 -30.36 -20.38
CA GLY A 480 -20.80 -30.12 -20.96
C GLY A 480 -19.76 -29.59 -19.96
N LEU A 481 -19.99 -29.80 -18.66
CA LEU A 481 -19.12 -29.33 -17.58
C LEU A 481 -18.13 -30.43 -17.15
N SER A 482 -16.93 -30.00 -16.73
CA SER A 482 -16.01 -30.86 -15.98
C SER A 482 -16.56 -31.12 -14.56
N GLU A 483 -16.02 -32.12 -13.86
CA GLU A 483 -16.45 -32.41 -12.48
C GLU A 483 -16.08 -31.27 -11.54
N LEU A 484 -14.92 -30.64 -11.74
CA LEU A 484 -14.53 -29.44 -10.99
C LEU A 484 -15.50 -28.28 -11.24
N ALA A 485 -15.81 -27.96 -12.49
CA ALA A 485 -16.75 -26.88 -12.83
C ALA A 485 -18.16 -27.15 -12.27
N THR A 486 -18.56 -28.42 -12.24
CA THR A 486 -19.84 -28.85 -11.67
C THR A 486 -19.86 -28.64 -10.15
N VAL A 487 -18.77 -28.98 -9.45
CA VAL A 487 -18.64 -28.76 -8.01
C VAL A 487 -18.53 -27.27 -7.66
N GLN A 488 -17.79 -26.49 -8.44
CA GLN A 488 -17.64 -25.03 -8.25
C GLN A 488 -18.96 -24.27 -8.38
N ALA A 489 -19.88 -24.77 -9.21
CA ALA A 489 -21.20 -24.19 -9.38
C ALA A 489 -22.18 -24.57 -8.25
N LEU A 490 -21.83 -25.47 -7.33
CA LEU A 490 -22.70 -25.78 -6.18
C LEU A 490 -22.57 -24.70 -5.10
N PRO A 491 -23.65 -24.42 -4.35
CA PRO A 491 -23.59 -23.50 -3.23
C PRO A 491 -22.70 -24.10 -2.14
N GLN A 492 -22.15 -23.20 -1.35
CA GLN A 492 -21.16 -23.51 -0.34
C GLN A 492 -21.63 -24.64 0.61
N ASP A 493 -22.88 -24.62 1.08
CA ASP A 493 -23.46 -25.66 1.95
C ASP A 493 -23.50 -27.07 1.31
N GLN A 494 -23.47 -27.15 -0.02
CA GLN A 494 -23.45 -28.40 -0.78
C GLN A 494 -22.07 -28.82 -1.26
N ALA A 495 -21.15 -27.88 -1.48
CA ALA A 495 -19.77 -28.20 -1.78
C ALA A 495 -18.78 -27.13 -1.29
N ARG A 496 -17.68 -27.58 -0.69
CA ARG A 496 -16.49 -26.76 -0.44
C ARG A 496 -15.28 -27.36 -1.13
N LEU A 497 -14.43 -26.49 -1.67
CA LEU A 497 -13.16 -26.86 -2.29
C LEU A 497 -12.01 -26.37 -1.40
N VAL A 498 -11.01 -27.22 -1.22
CA VAL A 498 -9.74 -26.87 -0.60
C VAL A 498 -8.60 -27.19 -1.58
N ASP A 499 -7.45 -26.54 -1.39
CA ASP A 499 -6.29 -26.68 -2.27
C ASP A 499 -5.73 -28.12 -2.26
N GLY A 500 -5.33 -28.62 -3.44
CA GLY A 500 -4.78 -29.95 -3.62
C GLY A 500 -3.48 -30.22 -2.84
N ARG A 501 -2.77 -29.17 -2.39
CA ARG A 501 -1.58 -29.29 -1.51
C ARG A 501 -1.86 -30.05 -0.22
N HIS A 502 -3.11 -30.09 0.23
CA HIS A 502 -3.53 -30.82 1.42
C HIS A 502 -3.66 -32.33 1.20
N PHE A 503 -3.23 -32.83 0.04
CA PHE A 503 -3.27 -34.26 -0.32
C PHE A 503 -2.74 -35.17 0.80
N ASP A 504 -1.55 -34.88 1.34
CA ASP A 504 -0.95 -35.72 2.38
C ASP A 504 -1.77 -35.73 3.67
N ARG A 505 -2.34 -34.58 4.04
CA ARG A 505 -3.17 -34.44 5.22
C ARG A 505 -4.48 -35.20 5.06
N LEU A 506 -5.09 -35.12 3.87
CA LEU A 506 -6.27 -35.91 3.50
C LEU A 506 -5.96 -37.42 3.55
N MET A 507 -4.88 -37.88 2.92
CA MET A 507 -4.52 -39.31 2.90
C MET A 507 -4.31 -39.85 4.31
N ALA A 508 -3.64 -39.10 5.18
CA ALA A 508 -3.44 -39.47 6.58
C ALA A 508 -4.76 -39.51 7.37
N ALA A 509 -5.69 -38.58 7.13
CA ALA A 509 -6.97 -38.58 7.82
C ALA A 509 -7.85 -39.77 7.40
N LEU A 510 -7.83 -40.15 6.12
CA LEU A 510 -8.69 -41.19 5.56
C LEU A 510 -8.49 -42.58 6.16
N THR A 511 -7.28 -42.91 6.62
CA THR A 511 -7.00 -44.20 7.26
C THR A 511 -7.83 -44.41 8.53
N ASP A 512 -8.18 -43.32 9.20
CA ASP A 512 -8.93 -43.34 10.45
C ASP A 512 -10.45 -43.25 10.25
N PHE A 513 -10.95 -43.15 9.01
CA PHE A 513 -12.39 -43.05 8.74
C PHE A 513 -13.12 -44.38 8.95
N GLY A 514 -12.41 -45.51 9.01
CA GLY A 514 -13.04 -46.83 9.02
C GLY A 514 -13.68 -47.18 7.66
N PRO A 515 -14.70 -48.07 7.59
CA PRO A 515 -15.24 -48.55 6.33
C PRO A 515 -15.90 -47.44 5.48
N THR A 516 -15.32 -47.14 4.32
CA THR A 516 -15.83 -46.18 3.33
C THR A 516 -16.10 -46.89 2.01
N THR A 517 -16.78 -46.21 1.07
CA THR A 517 -16.91 -46.69 -0.31
C THR A 517 -16.06 -45.80 -1.22
N THR A 518 -14.93 -46.33 -1.70
CA THR A 518 -14.09 -45.67 -2.69
C THR A 518 -14.57 -46.02 -4.09
N VAL A 519 -14.83 -45.01 -4.91
CA VAL A 519 -15.36 -45.14 -6.27
C VAL A 519 -14.37 -44.53 -7.26
N ILE A 520 -13.98 -45.31 -8.25
CA ILE A 520 -13.15 -44.88 -9.37
C ILE A 520 -13.99 -45.00 -10.64
N GLU A 521 -14.17 -43.88 -11.35
CA GLU A 521 -14.90 -43.84 -12.62
C GLU A 521 -13.91 -43.59 -13.77
N VAL A 522 -13.77 -44.56 -14.68
CA VAL A 522 -12.87 -44.44 -15.83
C VAL A 522 -13.60 -44.90 -17.09
N ALA A 523 -13.73 -44.01 -18.07
CA ALA A 523 -14.33 -44.30 -19.38
C ALA A 523 -15.70 -45.02 -19.30
N GLY A 524 -16.55 -44.61 -18.34
CA GLY A 524 -17.89 -45.20 -18.13
C GLY A 524 -17.93 -46.47 -17.28
N GLN A 525 -16.77 -46.97 -16.82
CA GLN A 525 -16.68 -48.05 -15.84
C GLN A 525 -16.65 -47.48 -14.43
N ILE A 526 -17.44 -48.06 -13.53
CA ILE A 526 -17.47 -47.69 -12.10
C ILE A 526 -16.89 -48.87 -11.31
N LEU A 527 -15.77 -48.63 -10.65
CA LEU A 527 -15.12 -49.58 -9.74
C LEU A 527 -15.36 -49.13 -8.31
N GLU A 528 -15.93 -50.02 -7.49
CA GLU A 528 -16.22 -49.73 -6.08
C GLU A 528 -15.42 -50.64 -5.15
N TYR A 529 -14.77 -50.04 -4.16
CA TYR A 529 -14.15 -50.73 -3.03
C TYR A 529 -14.85 -50.35 -1.73
N LYS A 530 -15.30 -51.34 -0.96
CA LYS A 530 -15.91 -51.16 0.36
C LYS A 530 -14.99 -51.70 1.44
N GLY A 531 -14.46 -50.80 2.27
CA GLY A 531 -13.50 -51.16 3.32
C GLY A 531 -12.81 -49.93 3.89
N GLY A 532 -11.90 -50.14 4.84
CA GLY A 532 -11.04 -49.05 5.35
C GLY A 532 -10.12 -48.51 4.26
N PHE A 533 -9.90 -47.20 4.23
CA PHE A 533 -8.95 -46.62 3.29
C PHE A 533 -7.52 -47.02 3.69
N PRO A 534 -6.71 -47.61 2.79
CA PRO A 534 -5.43 -48.18 3.16
C PRO A 534 -4.36 -47.11 3.40
N GLU A 535 -3.38 -47.42 4.24
CA GLU A 535 -2.15 -46.65 4.34
C GLU A 535 -1.36 -46.66 3.02
N GLY A 536 -0.50 -45.66 2.83
CA GLY A 536 0.40 -45.59 1.69
C GLY A 536 1.76 -44.99 2.00
N ARG A 537 2.70 -45.16 1.06
CA ARG A 537 4.07 -44.62 1.16
C ARG A 537 4.55 -44.05 -0.17
N TYR A 538 5.35 -43.00 -0.08
CA TYR A 538 5.99 -42.40 -1.24
C TYR A 538 7.05 -43.32 -1.88
N GLY A 539 7.02 -43.42 -3.20
CA GLY A 539 8.02 -44.14 -4.00
C GLY A 539 7.90 -43.81 -5.48
N HIS A 540 9.03 -43.61 -6.15
CA HIS A 540 9.11 -43.25 -7.58
C HIS A 540 8.24 -42.05 -8.02
N GLY A 541 8.02 -41.09 -7.11
CA GLY A 541 7.22 -39.89 -7.39
C GLY A 541 5.71 -40.05 -7.16
N PHE A 542 5.24 -41.24 -6.77
CA PHE A 542 3.83 -41.53 -6.47
C PHE A 542 3.61 -41.85 -4.99
N TYR A 543 2.39 -41.61 -4.51
CA TYR A 543 1.87 -42.13 -3.24
C TYR A 543 1.26 -43.51 -3.48
N ASN A 544 1.89 -44.56 -2.93
CA ASN A 544 1.57 -45.95 -3.24
C ASN A 544 0.68 -46.54 -2.14
N LEU A 545 -0.57 -46.89 -2.46
CA LEU A 545 -1.52 -47.52 -1.53
C LEU A 545 -1.14 -48.99 -1.27
N GLN A 546 -1.09 -49.39 0.00
CA GLN A 546 -0.58 -50.69 0.45
C GLN A 546 -1.68 -51.63 1.00
N GLY A 547 -2.94 -51.44 0.60
CA GLY A 547 -4.05 -52.26 1.06
C GLY A 547 -4.01 -53.70 0.57
N GLU A 548 -4.66 -54.61 1.28
CA GLU A 548 -4.86 -55.99 0.81
C GLU A 548 -5.78 -56.03 -0.43
N HIS A 549 -6.81 -55.17 -0.44
CA HIS A 549 -7.87 -55.17 -1.46
C HIS A 549 -7.97 -53.88 -2.27
N LEU A 550 -7.30 -52.79 -1.84
CA LEU A 550 -7.17 -51.55 -2.59
C LEU A 550 -5.68 -51.19 -2.71
N ARG A 551 -5.14 -51.28 -3.93
CA ARG A 551 -3.75 -50.94 -4.27
C ARG A 551 -3.74 -50.01 -5.47
N GLY A 552 -2.77 -49.10 -5.52
CA GLY A 552 -2.63 -48.15 -6.62
C GLY A 552 -1.53 -47.13 -6.39
N HIS A 553 -1.22 -46.38 -7.44
CA HIS A 553 -0.22 -45.32 -7.45
C HIS A 553 -0.93 -43.99 -7.71
N LEU A 554 -0.91 -43.08 -6.75
CA LEU A 554 -1.53 -41.76 -6.86
C LEU A 554 -0.46 -40.71 -7.10
N ASP A 555 -0.63 -39.85 -8.10
CA ASP A 555 0.24 -38.70 -8.30
C ASP A 555 -0.33 -37.50 -7.51
N PRO A 556 0.27 -37.11 -6.37
CA PRO A 556 -0.23 -35.98 -5.60
C PRO A 556 -0.11 -34.66 -6.37
N LYS A 557 0.85 -34.54 -7.30
CA LYS A 557 1.05 -33.30 -8.09
C LYS A 557 -0.06 -33.10 -9.12
N ALA A 558 -0.73 -34.18 -9.51
CA ALA A 558 -1.88 -34.11 -10.40
C ALA A 558 -3.13 -33.60 -9.69
N VAL A 559 -3.19 -33.63 -8.35
CA VAL A 559 -4.35 -33.18 -7.56
C VAL A 559 -4.26 -31.67 -7.36
N SER A 560 -5.20 -30.96 -7.97
CA SER A 560 -5.30 -29.50 -7.87
C SER A 560 -6.27 -29.04 -6.79
N HIS A 561 -7.34 -29.81 -6.54
CA HIS A 561 -8.38 -29.48 -5.58
C HIS A 561 -8.90 -30.74 -4.89
N ILE A 562 -9.35 -30.58 -3.65
CA ILE A 562 -10.10 -31.59 -2.89
C ILE A 562 -11.49 -31.02 -2.62
N ALA A 563 -12.55 -31.74 -3.01
CA ALA A 563 -13.93 -31.30 -2.77
C ALA A 563 -14.60 -32.10 -1.66
N PHE A 564 -15.24 -31.37 -0.74
CA PHE A 564 -16.15 -31.88 0.27
C PHE A 564 -17.58 -31.65 -0.23
N VAL A 565 -18.25 -32.73 -0.66
CA VAL A 565 -19.58 -32.65 -1.30
C VAL A 565 -20.65 -33.20 -0.35
N ARG A 566 -21.70 -32.42 -0.10
CA ARG A 566 -22.89 -32.74 0.70
C ARG A 566 -24.13 -32.58 -0.15
N ARG A 567 -24.80 -33.67 -0.50
CA ARG A 567 -26.07 -33.57 -1.22
C ARG A 567 -26.92 -34.83 -1.10
N PRO A 568 -28.23 -34.74 -1.37
CA PRO A 568 -29.04 -35.91 -1.64
C PRO A 568 -28.54 -36.65 -2.89
N PHE A 569 -28.39 -37.96 -2.77
CA PHE A 569 -28.19 -38.89 -3.90
C PHE A 569 -29.11 -40.09 -3.68
N MET A 570 -29.93 -40.44 -4.68
CA MET A 570 -31.01 -41.42 -4.53
C MET A 570 -31.93 -41.12 -3.32
N ARG A 571 -32.22 -39.84 -3.07
CA ARG A 571 -33.03 -39.32 -1.94
C ARG A 571 -32.44 -39.56 -0.54
N LEU A 572 -31.19 -39.99 -0.43
CA LEU A 572 -30.48 -40.15 0.84
C LEU A 572 -29.40 -39.08 0.98
N GLU A 573 -29.27 -38.51 2.18
CA GLU A 573 -28.14 -37.65 2.51
C GLU A 573 -26.84 -38.41 2.21
N THR A 574 -25.95 -37.78 1.44
CA THR A 574 -24.68 -38.34 1.02
C THR A 574 -23.58 -37.31 1.23
N ARG A 575 -22.47 -37.76 1.81
CA ARG A 575 -21.24 -36.98 1.96
C ARG A 575 -20.10 -37.72 1.27
N SER A 576 -19.30 -36.98 0.51
CA SER A 576 -18.18 -37.58 -0.24
C SER A 576 -17.01 -36.63 -0.44
N LEU A 577 -15.81 -37.19 -0.49
CA LEU A 577 -14.54 -36.50 -0.79
C LEU A 577 -14.12 -36.79 -2.24
N TRP A 578 -13.78 -35.76 -3.01
CA TRP A 578 -13.39 -35.91 -4.41
C TRP A 578 -11.99 -35.32 -4.62
N LEU A 579 -11.10 -36.07 -5.26
CA LEU A 579 -9.79 -35.55 -5.67
C LEU A 579 -9.85 -35.13 -7.13
N LEU A 580 -9.58 -33.86 -7.44
CA LEU A 580 -9.79 -33.25 -8.76
C LEU A 580 -8.47 -32.73 -9.33
N ASN A 581 -8.17 -33.05 -10.59
CA ASN A 581 -6.99 -32.56 -11.28
C ASN A 581 -7.20 -31.18 -11.94
N GLY A 582 -6.11 -30.58 -12.43
CA GLY A 582 -6.14 -29.25 -13.07
C GLY A 582 -6.96 -29.19 -14.36
N GLU A 583 -7.22 -30.33 -14.99
CA GLU A 583 -8.12 -30.47 -16.15
C GLU A 583 -9.59 -30.65 -15.74
N GLY A 584 -9.88 -30.65 -14.43
CA GLY A 584 -11.22 -30.76 -13.86
C GLY A 584 -11.80 -32.17 -13.79
N GLN A 585 -10.97 -33.20 -13.96
CA GLN A 585 -11.35 -34.62 -13.86
C GLN A 585 -11.16 -35.13 -12.42
N CYS A 586 -12.07 -36.00 -11.95
CA CYS A 586 -11.95 -36.63 -10.66
C CYS A 586 -11.12 -37.92 -10.73
N SER A 587 -10.10 -38.02 -9.89
CA SER A 587 -9.25 -39.21 -9.77
C SER A 587 -9.98 -40.36 -9.07
N PHE A 588 -10.62 -40.07 -7.93
CA PHE A 588 -11.51 -40.99 -7.22
C PHE A 588 -12.36 -40.24 -6.19
N LYS A 589 -13.47 -40.89 -5.78
CA LYS A 589 -14.45 -40.37 -4.83
C LYS A 589 -14.53 -41.30 -3.63
N ILE A 590 -14.60 -40.75 -2.42
CA ILE A 590 -14.75 -41.53 -1.19
C ILE A 590 -16.07 -41.15 -0.54
N TYR A 591 -16.99 -42.10 -0.45
CA TYR A 591 -18.30 -41.93 0.19
C TYR A 591 -18.27 -42.46 1.61
N LEU A 592 -18.87 -41.70 2.53
CA LEU A 592 -19.05 -42.15 3.91
C LEU A 592 -19.99 -43.37 3.94
N GLY A 593 -19.69 -44.30 4.84
CA GLY A 593 -20.46 -45.50 5.11
C GLY A 593 -21.83 -45.20 5.75
N ARG A 594 -22.68 -46.22 5.72
CA ARG A 594 -24.03 -46.18 6.31
C ARG A 594 -24.24 -47.36 7.24
N ASP A 595 -25.10 -47.15 8.23
CA ASP A 595 -25.61 -48.22 9.09
C ASP A 595 -26.71 -49.05 8.41
N ASP A 596 -27.22 -50.06 9.11
CA ASP A 596 -28.29 -50.94 8.63
C ASP A 596 -29.62 -50.19 8.37
N LYS A 597 -29.78 -49.00 8.95
CA LYS A 597 -30.94 -48.11 8.73
C LYS A 597 -30.72 -47.11 7.58
N ARG A 598 -29.62 -47.26 6.83
CA ARG A 598 -29.19 -46.37 5.73
C ARG A 598 -28.89 -44.93 6.16
N GLN A 599 -28.59 -44.71 7.44
CA GLN A 599 -28.13 -43.42 7.95
C GLN A 599 -26.61 -43.35 7.87
N LEU A 600 -26.05 -42.15 7.62
CA LEU A 600 -24.60 -41.97 7.60
C LEU A 600 -24.02 -42.28 8.99
N LEU A 601 -22.86 -42.92 9.02
CA LEU A 601 -22.17 -43.23 10.28
C LEU A 601 -21.76 -41.93 10.98
N THR A 602 -22.33 -41.65 12.16
CA THR A 602 -22.14 -40.39 12.90
C THR A 602 -20.67 -40.05 13.14
N GLU A 603 -19.84 -41.04 13.43
CA GLU A 603 -18.40 -40.85 13.65
C GLU A 603 -17.67 -40.38 12.38
N GLN A 604 -18.03 -40.95 11.22
CA GLN A 604 -17.45 -40.53 9.94
C GLN A 604 -17.92 -39.14 9.53
N VAL A 605 -19.17 -38.80 9.82
CA VAL A 605 -19.71 -37.45 9.61
C VAL A 605 -18.91 -36.42 10.41
N ALA A 606 -18.66 -36.69 11.69
CA ALA A 606 -17.85 -35.82 12.54
C ALA A 606 -16.41 -35.67 12.03
N LYS A 607 -15.76 -36.77 11.60
CA LYS A 607 -14.42 -36.73 11.00
C LYS A 607 -14.37 -35.94 9.70
N PHE A 608 -15.39 -36.08 8.85
CA PHE A 608 -15.52 -35.34 7.60
C PHE A 608 -15.65 -33.84 7.84
N ASP A 609 -16.52 -33.41 8.76
CA ASP A 609 -16.71 -31.99 9.07
C ASP A 609 -15.49 -31.40 9.79
N ALA A 610 -14.84 -32.16 10.68
CA ALA A 610 -13.60 -31.73 11.34
C ALA A 610 -12.45 -31.55 10.34
N LEU A 611 -12.27 -32.50 9.41
CA LEU A 611 -11.25 -32.42 8.38
C LEU A 611 -11.53 -31.25 7.42
N GLU A 612 -12.78 -31.02 7.03
CA GLU A 612 -13.13 -29.87 6.20
C GLU A 612 -12.76 -28.56 6.89
N ALA A 613 -13.16 -28.38 8.16
CA ALA A 613 -12.89 -27.18 8.92
C ALA A 613 -11.38 -26.96 9.11
N GLU A 614 -10.62 -28.03 9.36
CA GLU A 614 -9.16 -27.99 9.48
C GLU A 614 -8.51 -27.53 8.18
N LEU A 615 -8.85 -28.17 7.05
CA LEU A 615 -8.23 -27.84 5.76
C LEU A 615 -8.63 -26.44 5.28
N LEU A 616 -9.87 -26.00 5.53
CA LEU A 616 -10.30 -24.64 5.26
C LEU A 616 -9.55 -23.60 6.12
N ALA A 617 -9.28 -23.91 7.39
CA ALA A 617 -8.48 -23.03 8.24
C ALA A 617 -7.04 -22.92 7.72
N LEU A 618 -6.43 -24.03 7.34
CA LEU A 618 -5.09 -24.05 6.74
C LEU A 618 -5.04 -23.31 5.39
N ASP A 619 -6.10 -23.38 4.58
CA ASP A 619 -6.25 -22.59 3.35
C ASP A 619 -6.43 -21.09 3.63
N ALA A 620 -7.08 -20.72 4.74
CA ALA A 620 -7.27 -19.32 5.12
C ALA A 620 -6.00 -18.69 5.72
N GLU A 621 -5.14 -19.49 6.35
CA GLU A 621 -3.86 -19.07 6.94
C GLU A 621 -2.73 -18.89 5.90
N MET A 622 -2.97 -19.26 4.63
CA MET A 622 -2.01 -19.12 3.52
C MET A 622 -2.66 -18.42 2.31
N PRO A 623 -1.98 -17.52 1.59
CA PRO A 623 -2.63 -16.75 0.53
C PRO A 623 -3.11 -17.64 -0.64
N PRO A 624 -4.38 -17.56 -1.06
CA PRO A 624 -4.87 -18.20 -2.29
C PRO A 624 -4.45 -17.40 -3.54
N ALA A 625 -4.40 -18.06 -4.70
CA ALA A 625 -4.34 -17.37 -5.99
C ALA A 625 -5.71 -16.70 -6.29
N VAL A 626 -5.75 -15.37 -6.16
CA VAL A 626 -6.69 -14.34 -6.69
C VAL A 626 -8.14 -14.76 -7.05
N ALA A 627 -9.14 -14.21 -6.31
CA ALA A 627 -10.29 -13.32 -6.72
C ALA A 627 -11.59 -13.49 -5.84
N PRO A 628 -12.47 -12.47 -5.73
CA PRO A 628 -12.95 -11.93 -4.42
C PRO A 628 -14.48 -11.74 -4.23
N ALA A 629 -14.92 -11.35 -3.02
CA ALA A 629 -16.00 -10.39 -2.67
C ALA A 629 -16.27 -10.48 -1.14
N ALA A 630 -16.01 -9.47 -0.30
CA ALA A 630 -16.65 -8.15 -0.08
C ALA A 630 -17.92 -8.22 0.80
N GLU A 631 -17.86 -7.67 2.02
CA GLU A 631 -18.96 -6.88 2.61
C GLU A 631 -18.49 -6.01 3.79
N ALA A 632 -19.14 -4.85 3.92
CA ALA A 632 -18.71 -3.67 4.67
C ALA A 632 -19.23 -3.63 6.12
N ILE A 633 -18.46 -3.03 7.04
CA ILE A 633 -18.97 -2.64 8.37
C ILE A 633 -18.51 -1.21 8.72
N ALA A 634 -19.47 -0.41 9.16
CA ALA A 634 -19.36 0.99 9.52
C ALA A 634 -18.47 1.22 10.76
N ILE A 635 -17.67 2.29 10.73
CA ILE A 635 -16.83 2.73 11.84
C ILE A 635 -17.62 3.73 12.68
N GLU A 636 -17.97 3.35 13.92
CA GLU A 636 -18.44 4.29 14.94
C GLU A 636 -17.26 5.13 15.46
N VAL A 637 -17.46 6.45 15.46
CA VAL A 637 -16.55 7.42 16.08
C VAL A 637 -16.75 7.35 17.59
N VAL A 638 -15.80 6.76 18.31
CA VAL A 638 -15.76 6.82 19.78
C VAL A 638 -15.07 8.12 20.19
N GLU A 639 -15.86 9.09 20.65
CA GLU A 639 -15.36 10.24 21.42
C GLU A 639 -14.79 9.74 22.76
N CYS A 640 -13.48 9.83 22.92
CA CYS A 640 -12.80 9.43 24.15
C CYS A 640 -12.71 10.62 25.11
N ASP A 641 -13.79 10.87 25.84
CA ASP A 641 -13.78 11.69 27.06
C ASP A 641 -13.67 10.78 28.29
N ALA A 642 -12.43 10.46 28.71
CA ALA A 642 -12.07 10.20 30.12
C ALA A 642 -10.60 9.81 30.25
N VAL A 643 -9.81 10.66 30.90
CA VAL A 643 -8.50 10.28 31.45
C VAL A 643 -8.73 9.45 32.73
N PRO A 644 -8.19 8.23 32.87
CA PRO A 644 -8.33 7.47 34.10
C PRO A 644 -7.54 8.14 35.23
N ARG A 645 -8.24 8.52 36.31
CA ARG A 645 -7.67 9.14 37.53
C ARG A 645 -7.00 8.13 38.49
N ALA A 646 -6.50 7.00 37.99
CA ALA A 646 -5.89 5.96 38.83
C ALA A 646 -4.59 5.43 38.22
N CYS A 647 -3.56 5.30 39.06
CA CYS A 647 -2.33 4.57 38.72
C CYS A 647 -2.62 3.06 38.80
N PRO A 648 -2.38 2.28 37.72
CA PRO A 648 -2.70 0.85 37.67
C PRO A 648 -1.83 -0.02 38.61
N ILE A 649 -0.82 0.56 39.28
CA ILE A 649 0.11 -0.18 40.14
C ILE A 649 -0.19 -0.01 41.64
N SER A 650 -0.83 1.10 42.08
CA SER A 650 -0.94 1.41 43.53
C SER A 650 -2.36 1.36 44.12
N GLY A 651 -3.42 1.33 43.32
CA GLY A 651 -4.80 1.19 43.81
C GLY A 651 -5.29 2.29 44.77
N ILE A 652 -4.57 3.40 44.93
CA ILE A 652 -4.93 4.47 45.86
C ILE A 652 -6.03 5.35 45.26
N GLN A 653 -7.22 5.31 45.85
CA GLN A 653 -8.28 6.30 45.58
C GLN A 653 -8.08 7.54 46.46
N LEU A 654 -8.10 8.73 45.84
CA LEU A 654 -8.19 10.00 46.56
C LEU A 654 -9.63 10.18 47.06
N LYS A 655 -9.80 10.55 48.34
CA LYS A 655 -11.12 10.83 48.91
C LYS A 655 -11.78 12.02 48.18
N PRO A 656 -13.10 12.00 47.91
CA PRO A 656 -13.76 13.09 47.21
C PRO A 656 -13.76 14.37 48.08
N GLY A 657 -13.31 15.50 47.52
CA GLY A 657 -13.60 16.83 48.08
C GLY A 657 -12.42 17.72 48.52
N GLN A 658 -11.15 17.35 48.28
CA GLN A 658 -10.03 18.27 48.49
C GLN A 658 -9.35 18.63 47.16
N GLN A 659 -9.32 19.92 46.81
CA GLN A 659 -8.45 20.46 45.76
C GLN A 659 -7.04 20.63 46.32
N LEU A 660 -6.08 19.89 45.80
CA LEU A 660 -4.65 20.06 46.05
C LEU A 660 -4.03 20.83 44.88
N SER A 661 -3.02 21.66 45.15
CA SER A 661 -2.22 22.26 44.08
C SER A 661 -1.35 21.19 43.38
N PRO A 662 -0.87 21.41 42.14
CA PRO A 662 -0.04 20.44 41.41
C PRO A 662 1.22 20.00 42.17
N GLU A 663 1.82 20.92 42.95
CA GLU A 663 2.99 20.63 43.80
C GLU A 663 2.62 19.75 45.00
N GLN A 664 1.45 19.96 45.61
CA GLN A 664 0.95 19.14 46.71
C GLN A 664 0.54 17.73 46.23
N ASP A 665 -0.07 17.61 45.04
CA ASP A 665 -0.41 16.31 44.43
C ASP A 665 0.87 15.51 44.10
N ALA A 666 1.91 16.17 43.59
CA ALA A 666 3.22 15.54 43.36
C ALA A 666 3.86 15.05 44.67
N GLN A 667 3.77 15.82 45.76
CA GLN A 667 4.33 15.47 47.07
C GLN A 667 3.56 14.32 47.76
N VAL A 668 2.23 14.27 47.61
CA VAL A 668 1.39 13.18 48.12
C VAL A 668 1.63 11.88 47.33
N ARG A 669 1.77 11.96 46.01
CA ARG A 669 2.11 10.81 45.15
C ARG A 669 3.52 10.29 45.42
N GLN A 670 4.49 11.17 45.69
CA GLN A 670 5.87 10.78 46.02
C GLN A 670 6.02 10.14 47.40
N SER A 671 5.28 10.61 48.42
CA SER A 671 5.41 10.11 49.80
C SER A 671 4.72 8.76 50.07
N ARG A 672 3.80 8.34 49.19
CA ARG A 672 3.02 7.09 49.36
C ARG A 672 3.39 5.96 48.39
N CYS A 673 4.42 6.13 47.56
CA CYS A 673 4.88 5.11 46.62
C CYS A 673 5.59 3.94 47.35
N PRO A 674 5.05 2.70 47.33
CA PRO A 674 5.66 1.56 48.00
C PRO A 674 7.03 1.17 47.41
N MET A 675 7.28 1.44 46.12
CA MET A 675 8.54 1.10 45.45
C MET A 675 9.77 1.82 46.04
N LYS A 676 9.61 3.01 46.63
CA LYS A 676 10.74 3.70 47.29
C LYS A 676 11.06 3.16 48.67
N ARG A 677 10.12 2.49 49.36
CA ARG A 677 10.40 1.79 50.63
C ARG A 677 11.14 0.47 50.41
N LEU A 678 11.01 -0.13 49.23
CA LEU A 678 11.72 -1.35 48.84
C LEU A 678 13.13 -1.08 48.26
N LEU A 679 13.37 0.13 47.74
CA LEU A 679 14.66 0.54 47.15
C LEU A 679 15.48 1.47 48.08
N GLY A 680 15.17 1.45 49.38
CA GLY A 680 15.81 2.27 50.41
C GLY A 680 16.27 1.45 51.62
N ARG A 681 17.05 0.39 51.36
CA ARG A 681 18.06 -0.21 52.25
C ARG A 681 19.16 -0.83 51.41
#